data_AF-A0A4S2N5U1-F1
#
_entry.id   AF-A0A4S2N5U1-F1
#
_cell.length_a   1.000
_cell.length_b   1.000
_cell.length_c   1.000
_cell.angle_alpha   90.00
_cell.angle_beta   90.00
_cell.angle_gamma   90.00
#
_symmetry.space_group_name_H-M   'P 1'
#
loop_
_entity.id
_entity.type
_entity.pdbx_description
1 polymer ?
#
loop_
_entity_poly.entity_id
_entity_poly.type
_entity_poly.pdbx_seq_one_letter_code
_entity_poly.pdbx_strand_id
1 'polypeptide(L)'
;MRAHSLATLHAFRVVLASTVKGQTPNLDVDATGSVSTNSPNTSHRAASNHGPLPPPSAQQAEALRVFRSNHCNLLVNACAGSGKTTLILQIAQQNPDTIFLVLTYNKDLASATRVRAKGAGLSNVHVYTMHSYGFHFYSTECQTDQGLKRVFQKLQRPKDATRLPNPGVIVVDEAQDLTPTFKMFLEHVMKDTFSGKSQPPPRLVFLGDPRQEIYEYKDADHRFLTNAPKEEVFGHINSYPWENITLDASNRLTPQMTDFIRNVMLRPHEKGHIFSARPPRLNGKRHLKPLYIIGDPYKEPYEQIQRLRKSGYSPEEILVLAPSIRQTSATPLKALVNQLAAERVPVYIPDFEESGFNDEAARGKISCCTFHQSKGIERRAVIVLDFDGSYPRYQNIEAYTGIPNPIYVAVTRASEELILIQNPKNGPLPTLNTSKLLEYSRFQIKKNSFSNAFADVSDNNGSSTTSTTSPNSDPVEMYPISHLLRVCSSSTEFLERAVSHLHLEPVVPPGICEHNTPQTIKDTHNLRLPISPITGTAAPSLQQYFSGRGLSLLNTVIHAGEPGSFYDLCLSATAGKGIMDTGTLIPAKQHKKLKHLSAKHKRGESLSVSDILFVATIHDTCMNGYNHKLHTIPDTGYNWLTRSHVKDIISTIGEHVPRKGKVKYERLIIGNFASIKTDLYGEKPGIVIQGIPDIVIPDERRIVEVKYGKLRPEHLIQAAMYAAILTENQRGLGGNWSSYVLSVTDGQYVKISPKTERSYRKILQQIVNRAIIQRKLEKEIKSKAVLKDLSDEEFLAQNRKKFSGKIGETVVPDWLGMVPTRAKTEMRLERWKSQGMSLDSTPQESVIRATGEGSF
;
A
#
# COMPACT_ATOMS: atom_id res chain seq x y z
N MET A 1 4.18 62.36 14.80
CA MET A 1 5.11 63.48 14.54
C MET A 1 5.88 63.17 13.26
N ARG A 2 5.61 63.96 12.21
CA ARG A 2 6.40 64.33 11.00
C ARG A 2 7.22 63.22 10.31
N ALA A 3 6.88 62.72 9.11
CA ALA A 3 6.77 63.34 7.79
C ALA A 3 8.09 63.92 7.24
N HIS A 4 8.65 63.27 6.21
CA HIS A 4 9.49 63.77 5.09
C HIS A 4 9.79 62.57 4.17
N SER A 5 9.78 62.61 2.84
CA SER A 5 9.23 63.50 1.83
C SER A 5 9.26 62.72 0.50
N LEU A 6 8.25 62.94 -0.33
CA LEU A 6 8.12 62.50 -1.72
C LEU A 6 9.15 63.15 -2.65
N ALA A 7 9.40 62.46 -3.78
CA ALA A 7 9.51 62.98 -5.16
C ALA A 7 10.80 62.55 -5.88
N THR A 8 10.68 61.80 -6.98
CA THR A 8 10.57 62.39 -8.34
C THR A 8 10.56 61.27 -9.38
N LEU A 9 9.55 61.34 -10.24
CA LEU A 9 9.25 60.51 -11.40
C LEU A 9 10.02 61.03 -12.64
N HIS A 10 10.29 60.14 -13.59
CA HIS A 10 10.28 60.38 -15.05
C HIS A 10 11.41 61.18 -15.76
N ALA A 11 12.20 60.46 -16.57
CA ALA A 11 12.84 60.87 -17.85
C ALA A 11 13.65 59.65 -18.35
N PHE A 12 13.68 59.17 -19.60
CA PHE A 12 13.23 59.68 -20.88
C PHE A 12 13.17 58.51 -21.90
N ARG A 13 12.34 58.68 -22.93
CA ARG A 13 11.94 57.74 -23.99
C ARG A 13 12.82 57.90 -25.26
N VAL A 14 13.07 56.78 -25.96
CA VAL A 14 12.88 56.55 -27.43
C VAL A 14 13.88 57.18 -28.44
N VAL A 15 14.49 56.38 -29.35
CA VAL A 15 14.26 56.24 -30.83
C VAL A 15 15.47 55.56 -31.53
N LEU A 16 15.16 54.62 -32.45
CA LEU A 16 15.86 54.12 -33.67
C LEU A 16 16.04 52.59 -33.62
N ALA A 17 15.15 51.72 -34.13
CA ALA A 17 14.48 51.57 -35.43
C ALA A 17 15.42 51.28 -36.62
N SER A 18 15.55 50.01 -37.02
CA SER A 18 15.24 49.50 -38.38
C SER A 18 15.70 48.04 -38.61
N THR A 19 14.72 47.18 -38.99
CA THR A 19 14.77 46.00 -39.92
C THR A 19 15.92 44.97 -39.83
N VAL A 20 15.70 43.64 -39.74
CA VAL A 20 15.04 42.77 -40.73
C VAL A 20 14.52 41.46 -40.08
N LYS A 21 13.37 40.99 -40.61
CA LYS A 21 12.65 39.69 -40.52
C LYS A 21 13.58 38.45 -40.44
N GLY A 22 13.26 37.30 -39.85
CA GLY A 22 12.04 36.75 -39.24
C GLY A 22 12.21 35.23 -39.16
N GLN A 23 11.69 34.59 -38.10
CA GLN A 23 11.24 33.19 -38.07
C GLN A 23 10.61 32.92 -36.68
N THR A 24 9.40 32.37 -36.70
CA THR A 24 8.54 32.04 -35.55
C THR A 24 9.14 30.94 -34.66
N PRO A 25 9.13 31.06 -33.32
CA PRO A 25 9.42 29.94 -32.43
C PRO A 25 8.15 29.21 -31.99
N ASN A 26 8.25 27.88 -31.96
CA ASN A 26 7.31 26.95 -31.34
C ASN A 26 7.18 27.23 -29.83
N LEU A 27 5.95 27.15 -29.34
CA LEU A 27 5.57 27.22 -27.93
C LEU A 27 5.85 25.87 -27.25
N ASP A 28 6.97 25.77 -26.55
CA ASP A 28 7.16 24.80 -25.46
C ASP A 28 6.65 25.43 -24.16
N VAL A 29 5.53 24.91 -23.65
CA VAL A 29 4.97 25.29 -22.36
C VAL A 29 5.33 24.22 -21.33
N ASP A 30 6.53 24.34 -20.75
CA ASP A 30 6.92 23.67 -19.53
C ASP A 30 6.41 24.48 -18.32
N ALA A 31 5.31 24.04 -17.72
CA ALA A 31 4.83 24.58 -16.45
C ALA A 31 5.56 23.90 -15.27
N THR A 32 6.74 24.40 -14.94
CA THR A 32 7.42 24.12 -13.67
C THR A 32 6.99 25.12 -12.61
N GLY A 33 6.31 24.64 -11.56
CA GLY A 33 6.01 25.42 -10.35
C GLY A 33 7.24 25.52 -9.46
N SER A 34 7.79 26.73 -9.36
CA SER A 34 8.95 27.13 -8.56
C SER A 34 8.76 26.92 -7.05
N VAL A 35 9.72 26.26 -6.39
CA VAL A 35 9.89 26.29 -4.92
C VAL A 35 11.03 27.25 -4.60
N SER A 36 10.72 28.29 -3.83
CA SER A 36 11.65 29.32 -3.35
C SER A 36 12.68 28.73 -2.38
N THR A 37 13.96 28.94 -2.67
CA THR A 37 15.11 28.63 -1.82
C THR A 37 15.36 29.76 -0.83
N ASN A 38 15.40 29.45 0.47
CA ASN A 38 16.27 30.09 1.46
C ASN A 38 16.21 29.33 2.79
N SER A 39 17.30 28.65 3.17
CA SER A 39 17.73 28.43 4.57
C SER A 39 19.14 27.80 4.62
N PRO A 40 19.94 28.08 5.67
CA PRO A 40 21.39 27.97 5.66
C PRO A 40 21.97 26.65 6.21
N ASN A 41 23.25 26.44 5.86
CA ASN A 41 24.20 25.40 6.28
C ASN A 41 23.95 24.72 7.63
N THR A 42 23.76 23.40 7.62
CA THR A 42 24.18 22.48 8.69
C THR A 42 24.61 21.12 8.11
N SER A 43 25.67 20.58 8.68
CA SER A 43 26.58 19.55 8.17
C SER A 43 25.97 18.16 7.88
N HIS A 44 26.18 17.70 6.65
CA HIS A 44 25.78 16.40 6.10
C HIS A 44 26.68 15.24 6.56
N ARG A 45 26.07 14.13 7.01
CA ARG A 45 26.70 12.79 7.02
C ARG A 45 25.66 11.66 7.01
N ALA A 46 24.93 11.55 5.91
CA ALA A 46 24.33 10.30 5.43
C ALA A 46 24.52 10.29 3.90
N ALA A 47 25.14 9.24 3.37
CA ALA A 47 25.77 9.24 2.06
C ALA A 47 24.78 9.40 0.89
N SER A 48 24.62 10.62 0.40
CA SER A 48 24.34 10.91 -1.01
C SER A 48 25.65 10.87 -1.79
N ASN A 49 26.14 9.67 -2.15
CA ASN A 49 27.24 9.54 -3.10
C ASN A 49 26.72 9.91 -4.51
N HIS A 50 26.72 11.20 -4.83
CA HIS A 50 26.60 11.71 -6.21
C HIS A 50 28.00 11.79 -6.82
N GLY A 51 28.61 10.62 -7.01
CA GLY A 51 29.90 10.44 -7.69
C GLY A 51 29.75 9.56 -8.94
N PRO A 52 30.84 9.36 -9.69
CA PRO A 52 30.87 8.42 -10.82
C PRO A 52 30.38 7.03 -10.39
N LEU A 53 29.79 6.28 -11.33
CA LEU A 53 29.38 4.90 -11.09
C LEU A 53 30.57 4.10 -10.53
N PRO A 54 30.36 3.21 -9.54
CA PRO A 54 31.43 2.41 -8.99
C PRO A 54 32.03 1.50 -10.09
N PRO A 55 33.29 1.08 -9.95
CA PRO A 55 33.90 0.14 -10.87
C PRO A 55 33.10 -1.18 -10.91
N PRO A 56 32.97 -1.83 -12.08
CA PRO A 56 32.22 -3.07 -12.19
C PRO A 56 32.91 -4.19 -11.40
N SER A 57 32.11 -5.03 -10.73
CA SER A 57 32.58 -6.32 -10.23
C SER A 57 32.98 -7.24 -11.38
N ALA A 58 33.70 -8.34 -11.12
CA ALA A 58 34.06 -9.31 -12.15
C ALA A 58 32.83 -9.83 -12.94
N GLN A 59 31.73 -10.10 -12.24
CA GLN A 59 30.47 -10.55 -12.87
C GLN A 59 29.79 -9.44 -13.69
N GLN A 60 29.85 -8.19 -13.22
CA GLN A 60 29.35 -7.04 -13.98
C GLN A 60 30.22 -6.76 -15.22
N ALA A 61 31.54 -6.87 -15.09
CA ALA A 61 32.48 -6.72 -16.19
C ALA A 61 32.24 -7.78 -17.27
N GLU A 62 31.94 -9.01 -16.87
CA GLU A 62 31.55 -10.07 -17.79
C GLU A 62 30.24 -9.74 -18.52
N ALA A 63 29.22 -9.28 -17.81
CA ALA A 63 27.97 -8.83 -18.44
C ALA A 63 28.20 -7.73 -19.48
N LEU A 64 29.02 -6.73 -19.14
CA LEU A 64 29.37 -5.62 -20.03
C LEU A 64 30.11 -6.11 -21.28
N ARG A 65 31.07 -7.03 -21.10
CA ARG A 65 31.85 -7.64 -22.19
C ARG A 65 30.95 -8.42 -23.14
N VAL A 66 30.09 -9.28 -22.60
CA VAL A 66 29.15 -10.12 -23.37
C VAL A 66 28.15 -9.26 -24.15
N PHE A 67 27.55 -8.27 -23.49
CA PHE A 67 26.59 -7.38 -24.13
C PHE A 67 27.17 -6.60 -25.31
N ARG A 68 28.43 -6.17 -25.16
CA ARG A 68 29.14 -5.43 -26.20
C ARG A 68 29.57 -6.32 -27.36
N SER A 69 30.03 -7.53 -27.07
CA SER A 69 30.68 -8.40 -28.06
C SER A 69 29.70 -9.24 -28.88
N ASN A 70 28.59 -9.68 -28.28
CA ASN A 70 27.74 -10.73 -28.85
C ASN A 70 26.44 -10.21 -29.50
N HIS A 71 26.20 -8.90 -29.51
CA HIS A 71 24.94 -8.29 -29.94
C HIS A 71 23.70 -9.09 -29.46
N CYS A 72 23.63 -9.37 -28.16
CA CYS A 72 22.70 -10.32 -27.56
C CYS A 72 21.58 -9.66 -26.74
N ASN A 73 20.55 -10.46 -26.42
CA ASN A 73 19.70 -10.23 -25.26
C ASN A 73 20.42 -10.75 -23.99
N LEU A 74 20.13 -10.15 -22.85
CA LEU A 74 20.68 -10.59 -21.56
C LEU A 74 19.59 -11.05 -20.61
N LEU A 75 19.83 -12.21 -19.99
CA LEU A 75 19.12 -12.65 -18.80
C LEU A 75 20.07 -12.60 -17.61
N VAL A 76 19.75 -11.80 -16.60
CA VAL A 76 20.58 -11.59 -15.41
C VAL A 76 19.88 -12.16 -14.18
N ASN A 77 20.38 -13.29 -13.69
CA ASN A 77 19.97 -13.90 -12.43
C ASN A 77 20.83 -13.30 -11.30
N ALA A 78 20.21 -12.49 -10.46
CA ALA A 78 20.89 -11.70 -9.44
C ALA A 78 20.46 -12.11 -8.03
N CYS A 79 21.35 -11.92 -7.06
CA CYS A 79 21.03 -12.01 -5.64
C CYS A 79 20.69 -10.63 -5.04
N ALA A 80 20.22 -10.64 -3.79
CA ALA A 80 19.94 -9.40 -3.06
C ALA A 80 21.18 -8.52 -2.87
N GLY A 81 21.12 -7.28 -3.36
CA GLY A 81 22.19 -6.29 -3.22
C GLY A 81 23.37 -6.48 -4.19
N SER A 82 23.21 -7.26 -5.26
CA SER A 82 24.26 -7.50 -6.27
C SER A 82 24.57 -6.30 -7.18
N GLY A 83 23.75 -5.25 -7.13
CA GLY A 83 23.95 -4.05 -7.95
C GLY A 83 23.30 -4.11 -9.33
N LYS A 84 22.11 -4.71 -9.45
CA LYS A 84 21.31 -4.74 -10.70
C LYS A 84 21.19 -3.36 -11.36
N THR A 85 20.70 -2.37 -10.62
CA THR A 85 20.57 -0.99 -11.11
C THR A 85 21.91 -0.40 -11.53
N THR A 86 22.99 -0.72 -10.83
CA THR A 86 24.34 -0.29 -11.22
C THR A 86 24.76 -0.89 -12.55
N LEU A 87 24.50 -2.18 -12.77
CA LEU A 87 24.78 -2.84 -14.05
C LEU A 87 24.00 -2.19 -15.21
N ILE A 88 22.71 -1.89 -15.01
CA ILE A 88 21.89 -1.19 -16.02
C ILE A 88 22.56 0.12 -16.44
N LEU A 89 22.98 0.93 -15.47
CA LEU A 89 23.61 2.22 -15.75
C LEU A 89 25.02 2.08 -16.34
N GLN A 90 25.79 1.07 -15.94
CA GLN A 90 27.10 0.79 -16.54
C GLN A 90 26.97 0.36 -18.01
N ILE A 91 25.97 -0.46 -18.35
CA ILE A 91 25.67 -0.83 -19.74
C ILE A 91 25.32 0.44 -20.53
N ALA A 92 24.44 1.29 -20.00
CA ALA A 92 24.05 2.54 -20.67
C ALA A 92 25.22 3.51 -20.87
N GLN A 93 26.10 3.62 -19.86
CA GLN A 93 27.30 4.46 -19.92
C GLN A 93 28.27 4.03 -21.03
N GLN A 94 28.37 2.73 -21.32
CA GLN A 94 29.21 2.21 -22.40
C GLN A 94 28.56 2.28 -23.79
N ASN A 95 27.29 2.67 -23.88
CA ASN A 95 26.52 2.75 -25.12
C ASN A 95 25.80 4.12 -25.22
N PRO A 96 26.55 5.25 -25.25
CA PRO A 96 25.99 6.60 -25.16
C PRO A 96 25.01 6.95 -26.29
N ASP A 97 25.22 6.39 -27.49
CA ASP A 97 24.39 6.63 -28.66
C ASP A 97 23.10 5.77 -28.69
N THR A 98 22.94 4.88 -27.72
CA THR A 98 21.78 3.99 -27.62
C THR A 98 20.81 4.50 -26.57
N ILE A 99 19.55 4.66 -26.96
CA ILE A 99 18.45 4.98 -26.05
C ILE A 99 18.05 3.72 -25.26
N PHE A 100 18.05 3.81 -23.94
CA PHE A 100 17.60 2.77 -23.01
C PHE A 100 16.23 3.11 -22.46
N LEU A 101 15.27 2.19 -22.62
CA LEU A 101 14.00 2.22 -21.92
C LEU A 101 14.06 1.25 -20.74
N VAL A 102 14.10 1.78 -19.52
CA VAL A 102 14.13 0.99 -18.28
C VAL A 102 12.73 0.93 -17.68
N LEU A 103 12.15 -0.26 -17.64
CA LEU A 103 10.86 -0.56 -17.03
C LEU A 103 11.09 -1.19 -15.66
N THR A 104 10.62 -0.52 -14.61
CA THR A 104 10.72 -0.97 -13.22
C THR A 104 9.36 -1.41 -12.68
N TYR A 105 9.37 -2.27 -11.66
CA TYR A 105 8.13 -2.72 -11.02
C TYR A 105 7.41 -1.62 -10.22
N ASN A 106 8.14 -0.82 -9.44
CA ASN A 106 7.56 0.21 -8.56
C ASN A 106 8.16 1.61 -8.76
N LYS A 107 7.44 2.62 -8.25
CA LYS A 107 7.76 4.05 -8.43
C LYS A 107 9.04 4.46 -7.70
N ASP A 108 9.32 3.87 -6.54
CA ASP A 108 10.49 4.22 -5.73
C ASP A 108 11.78 3.76 -6.43
N LEU A 109 11.76 2.55 -7.00
CA LEU A 109 12.83 2.02 -7.84
C LEU A 109 13.03 2.85 -9.11
N ALA A 110 11.95 3.28 -9.76
CA ALA A 110 12.04 4.19 -10.91
C ALA A 110 12.70 5.52 -10.50
N SER A 111 12.26 6.13 -9.41
CA SER A 111 12.79 7.40 -8.90
C SER A 111 14.27 7.28 -8.54
N ALA A 112 14.65 6.26 -7.77
CA ALA A 112 16.03 6.00 -7.39
C ALA A 112 16.94 5.78 -8.61
N THR A 113 16.45 5.05 -9.62
CA THR A 113 17.18 4.81 -10.88
C THR A 113 17.37 6.09 -11.68
N ARG A 114 16.34 6.95 -11.80
CA ARG A 114 16.48 8.27 -12.47
C ARG A 114 17.49 9.16 -11.77
N VAL A 115 17.45 9.23 -10.43
CA VAL A 115 18.39 10.03 -9.65
C VAL A 115 19.83 9.55 -9.87
N ARG A 116 20.05 8.22 -9.89
CA ARG A 116 21.38 7.65 -10.16
C ARG A 116 21.83 7.88 -11.61
N ALA A 117 20.95 7.72 -12.59
CA ALA A 117 21.25 8.00 -14.00
C ALA A 117 21.66 9.46 -14.20
N LYS A 118 20.88 10.40 -13.65
CA LYS A 118 21.20 11.84 -13.68
C LYS A 118 22.52 12.15 -12.97
N GLY A 119 22.75 11.56 -11.80
CA GLY A 119 24.00 11.71 -11.06
C GLY A 119 25.23 11.19 -11.81
N ALA A 120 25.05 10.18 -12.66
CA ALA A 120 26.09 9.64 -13.55
C ALA A 120 26.20 10.38 -14.89
N GLY A 121 25.42 11.45 -15.13
CA GLY A 121 25.44 12.22 -16.37
C GLY A 121 24.81 11.51 -17.57
N LEU A 122 23.98 10.49 -17.35
CA LEU A 122 23.36 9.70 -18.42
C LEU A 122 22.06 10.36 -18.90
N SER A 123 22.06 10.86 -20.13
CA SER A 123 20.88 11.42 -20.82
C SER A 123 20.14 10.40 -21.68
N ASN A 124 20.78 9.26 -21.98
CA ASN A 124 20.26 8.20 -22.84
C ASN A 124 19.42 7.13 -22.09
N VAL A 125 19.07 7.38 -20.81
CA VAL A 125 18.31 6.42 -19.97
C VAL A 125 16.94 7.00 -19.60
N HIS A 126 15.88 6.41 -20.13
CA HIS A 126 14.50 6.76 -19.83
C HIS A 126 13.87 5.71 -18.93
N VAL A 127 13.48 6.11 -17.71
CA VAL A 127 12.99 5.18 -16.69
C VAL A 127 11.50 5.39 -16.45
N TYR A 128 10.72 4.31 -16.52
CA TYR A 128 9.29 4.29 -16.22
C TYR A 128 8.93 3.04 -15.40
N THR A 129 7.89 3.11 -14.59
CA THR A 129 7.14 1.90 -14.22
C THR A 129 6.20 1.49 -15.35
N MET A 130 5.75 0.23 -15.36
CA MET A 130 4.73 -0.26 -16.32
C MET A 130 3.50 0.65 -16.39
N HIS A 131 2.91 0.98 -15.23
CA HIS A 131 1.77 1.90 -15.14
C HIS A 131 2.09 3.31 -15.62
N SER A 132 3.27 3.84 -15.27
CA SER A 132 3.64 5.19 -15.69
C SER A 132 3.90 5.26 -17.20
N TYR A 133 4.48 4.22 -17.81
CA TYR A 133 4.65 4.15 -19.25
C TYR A 133 3.28 4.16 -19.96
N GLY A 134 2.38 3.28 -19.52
CA GLY A 134 0.99 3.26 -20.01
C GLY A 134 0.28 4.61 -19.85
N PHE A 135 0.46 5.26 -18.69
CA PHE A 135 -0.15 6.56 -18.39
C PHE A 135 0.27 7.65 -19.37
N HIS A 136 1.57 7.77 -19.63
CA HIS A 136 2.12 8.83 -20.47
C HIS A 136 1.81 8.59 -21.95
N PHE A 137 1.91 7.34 -22.43
CA PHE A 137 1.87 7.06 -23.86
C PHE A 137 0.54 6.51 -24.37
N TYR A 138 -0.31 5.90 -23.54
CA TYR A 138 -1.56 5.25 -23.99
C TYR A 138 -2.82 5.85 -23.38
N SER A 139 -2.99 5.74 -22.07
CA SER A 139 -4.23 6.15 -21.40
C SER A 139 -3.97 6.46 -19.94
N THR A 140 -4.67 7.47 -19.41
CA THR A 140 -4.56 7.81 -17.99
C THR A 140 -5.08 6.70 -17.06
N GLU A 141 -5.92 5.80 -17.59
CA GLU A 141 -6.43 4.62 -16.90
C GLU A 141 -5.31 3.63 -16.53
N CYS A 142 -4.18 3.65 -17.25
CA CYS A 142 -3.02 2.80 -17.00
C CYS A 142 -2.33 3.07 -15.65
N GLN A 143 -2.82 4.00 -14.82
CA GLN A 143 -2.50 4.04 -13.39
C GLN A 143 -2.96 2.76 -12.65
N THR A 144 -3.80 1.94 -13.28
CA THR A 144 -4.34 0.68 -12.77
C THR A 144 -4.07 -0.47 -13.73
N ASP A 145 -4.09 -1.70 -13.23
CA ASP A 145 -3.98 -2.90 -14.06
C ASP A 145 -5.10 -3.01 -15.09
N GLN A 146 -6.29 -2.49 -14.78
CA GLN A 146 -7.42 -2.42 -15.73
C GLN A 146 -7.07 -1.60 -16.97
N GLY A 147 -6.42 -0.44 -16.78
CA GLY A 147 -6.00 0.39 -17.90
C GLY A 147 -4.94 -0.28 -18.75
N LEU A 148 -3.94 -0.91 -18.13
CA LEU A 148 -2.92 -1.68 -18.87
C LEU A 148 -3.54 -2.81 -19.69
N LYS A 149 -4.51 -3.51 -19.10
CA LYS A 149 -5.27 -4.57 -19.74
C LYS A 149 -6.09 -4.06 -20.92
N ARG A 150 -6.76 -2.93 -20.76
CA ARG A 150 -7.54 -2.30 -21.84
C ARG A 150 -6.67 -1.93 -23.04
N VAL A 151 -5.42 -1.52 -22.82
CA VAL A 151 -4.48 -1.20 -23.91
C VAL A 151 -4.30 -2.39 -24.85
N PHE A 152 -3.90 -3.55 -24.34
CA PHE A 152 -3.64 -4.71 -25.21
C PHE A 152 -4.92 -5.43 -25.65
N GLN A 153 -6.02 -5.36 -24.88
CA GLN A 153 -7.31 -5.96 -25.27
C GLN A 153 -7.99 -5.18 -26.40
N LYS A 154 -7.92 -3.85 -26.37
CA LYS A 154 -8.49 -2.98 -27.43
C LYS A 154 -7.46 -2.63 -28.52
N LEU A 155 -6.25 -3.19 -28.45
CA LEU A 155 -5.13 -2.84 -29.33
C LEU A 155 -4.95 -1.32 -29.45
N GLN A 156 -5.00 -0.62 -28.32
CA GLN A 156 -4.89 0.84 -28.29
C GLN A 156 -3.53 1.26 -28.83
N ARG A 157 -3.56 2.23 -29.75
CA ARG A 157 -2.34 2.87 -30.22
C ARG A 157 -1.88 3.94 -29.23
N PRO A 158 -0.59 4.24 -29.18
CA PRO A 158 -0.06 5.38 -28.43
C PRO A 158 -0.76 6.69 -28.84
N LYS A 159 -1.02 7.57 -27.88
CA LYS A 159 -1.67 8.88 -28.09
C LYS A 159 -0.94 9.75 -29.12
N ASP A 160 0.38 9.68 -29.09
CA ASP A 160 1.26 10.37 -30.02
C ASP A 160 2.46 9.47 -30.32
N ALA A 161 2.44 8.83 -31.49
CA ALA A 161 3.49 7.91 -31.92
C ALA A 161 4.85 8.60 -32.10
N THR A 162 4.88 9.92 -32.30
CA THR A 162 6.13 10.69 -32.46
C THR A 162 6.86 10.90 -31.13
N ARG A 163 6.16 10.79 -30.01
CA ARG A 163 6.71 10.94 -28.65
C ARG A 163 7.15 9.63 -28.02
N LEU A 164 6.88 8.49 -28.65
CA LEU A 164 7.34 7.22 -28.13
C LEU A 164 8.87 7.20 -28.12
N PRO A 165 9.50 6.81 -27.01
CA PRO A 165 10.92 6.48 -27.01
C PRO A 165 11.15 5.43 -28.11
N ASN A 166 12.23 5.59 -28.87
CA ASN A 166 12.67 4.61 -29.84
C ASN A 166 13.95 3.92 -29.30
N PRO A 167 13.83 3.10 -28.25
CA PRO A 167 14.97 2.48 -27.59
C PRO A 167 15.66 1.47 -28.50
N GLY A 168 16.99 1.47 -28.46
CA GLY A 168 17.79 0.33 -28.95
C GLY A 168 17.88 -0.79 -27.90
N VAL A 169 17.57 -0.50 -26.64
CA VAL A 169 17.55 -1.48 -25.53
C VAL A 169 16.35 -1.26 -24.63
N ILE A 170 15.60 -2.34 -24.38
CA ILE A 170 14.54 -2.39 -23.37
C ILE A 170 15.06 -3.21 -22.17
N VAL A 171 15.04 -2.60 -21.00
CA VAL A 171 15.45 -3.21 -19.74
C VAL A 171 14.22 -3.46 -18.87
N VAL A 172 14.09 -4.66 -18.34
CA VAL A 172 13.04 -5.05 -17.39
C VAL A 172 13.71 -5.40 -16.06
N ASP A 173 13.58 -4.51 -15.08
CA ASP A 173 14.11 -4.71 -13.72
C ASP A 173 13.03 -5.34 -12.82
N GLU A 174 13.47 -6.20 -11.90
CA GLU A 174 12.61 -7.05 -11.06
C GLU A 174 11.65 -7.94 -11.90
N ALA A 175 12.16 -8.52 -13.00
CA ALA A 175 11.35 -9.30 -13.94
C ALA A 175 10.72 -10.57 -13.32
N GLN A 176 11.20 -11.03 -12.16
CA GLN A 176 10.56 -12.12 -11.42
C GLN A 176 9.18 -11.75 -10.86
N ASP A 177 8.86 -10.46 -10.76
CA ASP A 177 7.56 -9.98 -10.28
C ASP A 177 6.57 -9.72 -11.44
N LEU A 178 6.92 -10.07 -12.68
CA LEU A 178 6.00 -9.93 -13.81
C LEU A 178 4.74 -10.78 -13.58
N THR A 179 3.59 -10.20 -13.91
CA THR A 179 2.29 -10.86 -13.93
C THR A 179 1.84 -11.09 -15.38
N PRO A 180 0.84 -11.94 -15.65
CA PRO A 180 0.24 -12.05 -16.99
C PRO A 180 -0.12 -10.71 -17.63
N THR A 181 -0.72 -9.79 -16.87
CA THR A 181 -1.09 -8.46 -17.36
C THR A 181 0.14 -7.65 -17.75
N PHE A 182 1.20 -7.69 -16.93
CA PHE A 182 2.45 -6.99 -17.26
C PHE A 182 3.16 -7.60 -18.46
N LYS A 183 3.20 -8.93 -18.57
CA LYS A 183 3.75 -9.63 -19.73
C LYS A 183 3.02 -9.21 -21.01
N MET A 184 1.68 -9.27 -21.02
CA MET A 184 0.89 -8.92 -22.20
C MET A 184 1.04 -7.44 -22.57
N PHE A 185 1.07 -6.54 -21.58
CA PHE A 185 1.33 -5.12 -21.82
C PHE A 185 2.76 -4.89 -22.34
N LEU A 186 3.76 -5.59 -21.81
CA LEU A 186 5.15 -5.47 -22.25
C LEU A 186 5.33 -5.89 -23.71
N GLU A 187 4.73 -7.01 -24.12
CA GLU A 187 4.73 -7.45 -25.53
C GLU A 187 4.05 -6.43 -26.44
N HIS A 188 2.96 -5.81 -25.98
CA HIS A 188 2.28 -4.74 -26.71
C HIS A 188 3.18 -3.52 -26.88
N VAL A 189 3.85 -3.08 -25.81
CA VAL A 189 4.84 -1.99 -25.84
C VAL A 189 6.00 -2.30 -26.79
N MET A 190 6.56 -3.51 -26.70
CA MET A 190 7.63 -3.97 -27.57
C MET A 190 7.18 -3.88 -29.04
N LYS A 191 6.02 -4.42 -29.38
CA LYS A 191 5.48 -4.36 -30.74
C LYS A 191 5.31 -2.93 -31.23
N ASP A 192 4.70 -2.04 -30.46
CA ASP A 192 4.50 -0.64 -30.86
C ASP A 192 5.82 0.13 -31.03
N THR A 193 6.87 -0.31 -30.35
CA THR A 193 8.17 0.34 -30.39
C THR A 193 8.88 0.14 -31.73
N PHE A 194 8.79 -1.04 -32.36
CA PHE A 194 9.55 -1.36 -33.57
C PHE A 194 8.75 -1.96 -34.74
N SER A 195 7.51 -2.40 -34.55
CA SER A 195 6.73 -3.02 -35.64
C SER A 195 6.43 -2.03 -36.75
N GLY A 196 6.80 -2.36 -37.99
CA GLY A 196 6.57 -1.52 -39.17
C GLY A 196 7.55 -0.35 -39.32
N LYS A 197 8.62 -0.29 -38.51
CA LYS A 197 9.70 0.69 -38.66
C LYS A 197 10.89 0.05 -39.37
N SER A 198 11.64 0.83 -40.16
CA SER A 198 12.86 0.38 -40.85
C SER A 198 14.05 0.09 -39.92
N GLN A 199 13.86 0.16 -38.61
CA GLN A 199 14.92 0.04 -37.61
C GLN A 199 14.96 -1.38 -37.03
N PRO A 200 16.14 -1.85 -36.58
CA PRO A 200 16.26 -3.16 -35.96
C PRO A 200 15.45 -3.22 -34.65
N PRO A 201 14.95 -4.41 -34.27
CA PRO A 201 14.27 -4.58 -32.99
C PRO A 201 15.25 -4.28 -31.83
N PRO A 202 14.74 -3.80 -30.67
CA PRO A 202 15.57 -3.51 -29.50
C PRO A 202 16.15 -4.81 -28.92
N ARG A 203 17.35 -4.71 -28.35
CA ARG A 203 17.90 -5.74 -27.46
C ARG A 203 17.14 -5.75 -26.13
N LEU A 204 16.98 -6.92 -25.55
CA LEU A 204 16.28 -7.11 -24.29
C LEU A 204 17.27 -7.39 -23.16
N VAL A 205 17.06 -6.77 -22.00
CA VAL A 205 17.83 -7.03 -20.79
C VAL A 205 16.85 -7.28 -19.65
N PHE A 206 16.76 -8.53 -19.19
CA PHE A 206 15.91 -8.94 -18.08
C PHE A 206 16.77 -9.17 -16.85
N LEU A 207 16.46 -8.49 -15.74
CA LEU A 207 17.17 -8.67 -14.47
C LEU A 207 16.20 -8.97 -13.34
N GLY A 208 16.59 -9.86 -12.44
CA GLY A 208 15.79 -10.15 -11.26
C GLY A 208 16.42 -11.15 -10.31
N ASP A 209 15.75 -11.38 -9.19
CA ASP A 209 16.13 -12.36 -8.18
C ASP A 209 14.93 -13.27 -7.89
N PRO A 210 14.89 -14.52 -8.38
CA PRO A 210 13.79 -15.46 -8.13
C PRO A 210 13.47 -15.65 -6.64
N ARG A 211 14.44 -15.49 -5.73
CA ARG A 211 14.24 -15.60 -4.28
C ARG A 211 13.61 -14.36 -3.64
N GLN A 212 13.45 -13.28 -4.41
CA GLN A 212 12.72 -12.08 -4.01
C GLN A 212 11.34 -11.97 -4.66
N GLU A 213 10.84 -12.99 -5.35
CA GLU A 213 9.45 -13.05 -5.80
C GLU A 213 8.52 -13.12 -4.58
N ILE A 214 7.71 -12.07 -4.37
CA ILE A 214 6.81 -11.96 -3.20
C ILE A 214 5.41 -11.46 -3.57
N TYR A 215 5.13 -11.26 -4.86
CA TYR A 215 3.83 -10.81 -5.36
C TYR A 215 3.03 -11.94 -6.00
N GLU A 216 3.28 -13.19 -5.59
CA GLU A 216 2.57 -14.40 -6.05
C GLU A 216 1.05 -14.27 -5.96
N TYR A 217 0.56 -13.58 -4.91
CA TYR A 217 -0.87 -13.30 -4.73
C TYR A 217 -1.48 -12.51 -5.91
N LYS A 218 -0.67 -11.74 -6.65
CA LYS A 218 -1.05 -11.02 -7.88
C LYS A 218 -0.79 -11.82 -9.16
N ASP A 219 -0.61 -13.13 -9.06
CA ASP A 219 -0.12 -13.99 -10.16
C ASP A 219 1.24 -13.53 -10.70
N ALA A 220 2.12 -12.99 -9.85
CA ALA A 220 3.53 -12.88 -10.23
C ALA A 220 4.18 -14.27 -10.30
N ASP A 221 5.16 -14.45 -11.19
CA ASP A 221 5.86 -15.73 -11.37
C ASP A 221 7.29 -15.53 -11.86
N HIS A 222 8.30 -16.01 -11.13
CA HIS A 222 9.71 -15.88 -11.52
C HIS A 222 10.03 -16.54 -12.86
N ARG A 223 9.19 -17.42 -13.38
CA ARG A 223 9.39 -18.04 -14.70
C ARG A 223 9.31 -17.04 -15.84
N PHE A 224 8.69 -15.87 -15.66
CA PHE A 224 8.83 -14.79 -16.63
C PHE A 224 10.27 -14.26 -16.75
N LEU A 225 11.07 -14.38 -15.69
CA LEU A 225 12.51 -14.13 -15.71
C LEU A 225 13.26 -15.37 -16.21
N THR A 226 13.16 -16.51 -15.52
CA THR A 226 14.02 -17.68 -15.78
C THR A 226 13.76 -18.33 -17.15
N ASN A 227 12.53 -18.22 -17.68
CA ASN A 227 12.17 -18.69 -19.01
C ASN A 227 12.08 -17.56 -20.05
N ALA A 228 12.57 -16.34 -19.78
CA ALA A 228 12.52 -15.24 -20.75
C ALA A 228 13.07 -15.62 -22.15
N PRO A 229 14.15 -16.41 -22.28
CA PRO A 229 14.67 -16.85 -23.58
C PRO A 229 13.74 -17.79 -24.37
N LYS A 230 12.77 -18.45 -23.71
CA LYS A 230 11.87 -19.40 -24.40
C LYS A 230 10.95 -18.64 -25.36
N GLU A 231 10.68 -19.26 -26.50
CA GLU A 231 9.88 -18.67 -27.58
C GLU A 231 8.48 -18.25 -27.08
N GLU A 232 7.84 -19.06 -26.25
CA GLU A 232 6.52 -18.78 -25.70
C GLU A 232 6.46 -17.54 -24.80
N VAL A 233 7.61 -17.15 -24.23
CA VAL A 233 7.70 -16.10 -23.21
C VAL A 233 8.13 -14.77 -23.84
N PHE A 234 9.42 -14.59 -24.13
CA PHE A 234 9.95 -13.40 -24.83
C PHE A 234 10.93 -13.74 -25.96
N GLY A 235 11.28 -15.01 -26.18
CA GLY A 235 12.21 -15.43 -27.23
C GLY A 235 11.76 -15.10 -28.64
N HIS A 236 10.46 -14.93 -28.88
CA HIS A 236 9.90 -14.57 -30.20
C HIS A 236 9.97 -13.07 -30.53
N ILE A 237 10.38 -12.21 -29.59
CA ILE A 237 10.35 -10.75 -29.78
C ILE A 237 11.38 -10.29 -30.81
N ASN A 238 12.56 -10.94 -30.83
CA ASN A 238 13.63 -10.71 -31.80
C ASN A 238 14.47 -11.99 -31.96
N SER A 239 15.38 -12.01 -32.93
CA SER A 239 16.25 -13.17 -33.20
C SER A 239 17.63 -13.09 -32.55
N TYR A 240 17.86 -12.16 -31.61
CA TYR A 240 19.16 -12.04 -30.96
C TYR A 240 19.39 -13.21 -29.98
N PRO A 241 20.62 -13.74 -29.87
CA PRO A 241 20.93 -14.80 -28.91
C PRO A 241 20.71 -14.30 -27.48
N TRP A 242 20.33 -15.20 -26.57
CA TRP A 242 20.19 -14.90 -25.15
C TRP A 242 21.42 -15.37 -24.39
N GLU A 243 22.04 -14.46 -23.65
CA GLU A 243 23.19 -14.75 -22.80
C GLU A 243 22.80 -14.66 -21.34
N ASN A 244 23.19 -15.67 -20.56
CA ASN A 244 22.86 -15.79 -19.15
C ASN A 244 24.02 -15.29 -18.29
N ILE A 245 23.74 -14.32 -17.42
CA ILE A 245 24.70 -13.81 -16.45
C ILE A 245 24.18 -14.06 -15.03
N THR A 246 25.07 -14.51 -14.14
CA THR A 246 24.78 -14.64 -12.71
C THR A 246 25.49 -13.53 -11.93
N LEU A 247 24.74 -12.84 -11.07
CA LEU A 247 25.26 -11.86 -10.11
C LEU A 247 24.99 -12.35 -8.67
N ASP A 248 25.82 -13.25 -8.17
CA ASP A 248 25.65 -13.86 -6.83
C ASP A 248 26.37 -13.08 -5.70
N ALA A 249 27.16 -12.05 -6.01
CA ALA A 249 27.93 -11.29 -5.02
C ALA A 249 27.18 -10.02 -4.53
N SER A 250 26.76 -10.01 -3.27
CA SER A 250 26.05 -8.90 -2.61
C SER A 250 27.00 -7.82 -2.11
N ASN A 251 26.78 -6.58 -2.54
CA ASN A 251 27.47 -5.38 -2.04
C ASN A 251 26.83 -4.82 -0.74
N ARG A 252 25.63 -5.31 -0.39
CA ARG A 252 24.88 -4.88 0.80
C ARG A 252 25.25 -5.69 2.03
N LEU A 253 25.17 -7.02 1.93
CA LEU A 253 25.28 -7.92 3.07
C LEU A 253 26.72 -8.15 3.47
N THR A 254 26.97 -8.27 4.77
CA THR A 254 28.30 -8.63 5.30
C THR A 254 28.60 -10.11 5.05
N PRO A 255 29.87 -10.54 5.05
CA PRO A 255 30.24 -11.95 4.91
C PRO A 255 29.48 -12.84 5.89
N GLN A 256 29.41 -12.43 7.16
CA GLN A 256 28.76 -13.13 8.26
C GLN A 256 27.24 -13.28 8.04
N MET A 257 26.58 -12.28 7.45
CA MET A 257 25.16 -12.37 7.08
C MET A 257 24.95 -13.36 5.93
N THR A 258 25.80 -13.31 4.89
CA THR A 258 25.68 -14.25 3.76
C THR A 258 26.01 -15.67 4.19
N ASP A 259 26.97 -15.86 5.10
CA ASP A 259 27.32 -17.17 5.65
C ASP A 259 26.16 -17.76 6.46
N PHE A 260 25.47 -16.94 7.27
CA PHE A 260 24.25 -17.35 7.96
C PHE A 260 23.17 -17.76 6.95
N ILE A 261 22.89 -16.94 5.94
CA ILE A 261 21.88 -17.25 4.92
C ILE A 261 22.21 -18.57 4.21
N ARG A 262 23.45 -18.75 3.73
CA ARG A 262 23.86 -19.97 3.01
C ARG A 262 23.85 -21.22 3.88
N ASN A 263 24.33 -21.12 5.12
CA ASN A 263 24.57 -22.32 5.95
C ASN A 263 23.42 -22.66 6.90
N VAL A 264 22.59 -21.69 7.26
CA VAL A 264 21.48 -21.84 8.19
C VAL A 264 20.13 -21.83 7.48
N MET A 265 19.94 -20.98 6.46
CA MET A 265 18.62 -20.77 5.83
C MET A 265 18.43 -21.52 4.51
N LEU A 266 19.43 -21.51 3.61
CA LEU A 266 19.28 -22.05 2.26
C LEU A 266 19.58 -23.56 2.19
N ARG A 267 18.89 -24.25 1.28
CA ARG A 267 19.13 -25.67 1.01
C ARG A 267 20.46 -25.88 0.28
N PRO A 268 21.06 -27.09 0.32
CA PRO A 268 22.35 -27.36 -0.32
C PRO A 268 22.50 -26.87 -1.77
N HIS A 269 21.48 -27.08 -2.62
CA HIS A 269 21.48 -26.63 -4.02
C HIS A 269 21.26 -25.12 -4.20
N GLU A 270 20.77 -24.42 -3.18
CA GLU A 270 20.54 -22.97 -3.19
C GLU A 270 21.72 -22.18 -2.60
N LYS A 271 22.73 -22.85 -2.03
CA LYS A 271 23.85 -22.19 -1.35
C LYS A 271 24.68 -21.30 -2.28
N GLY A 272 24.78 -21.65 -3.56
CA GLY A 272 25.47 -20.83 -4.56
C GLY A 272 24.79 -19.49 -4.88
N HIS A 273 23.60 -19.22 -4.32
CA HIS A 273 22.81 -18.05 -4.68
C HIS A 273 23.33 -16.71 -4.13
N ILE A 274 24.12 -16.71 -3.05
CA ILE A 274 24.52 -15.44 -2.42
C ILE A 274 25.86 -15.46 -1.67
N PHE A 275 26.75 -14.56 -2.06
CA PHE A 275 28.05 -14.25 -1.42
C PHE A 275 28.13 -12.79 -1.03
N SER A 276 29.12 -12.43 -0.21
CA SER A 276 29.38 -11.03 0.11
C SER A 276 30.55 -10.51 -0.73
N ALA A 277 30.32 -9.41 -1.43
CA ALA A 277 31.35 -8.62 -2.08
C ALA A 277 31.96 -7.56 -1.13
N ARG A 278 31.52 -7.52 0.14
CA ARG A 278 31.99 -6.49 1.08
C ARG A 278 33.43 -6.77 1.53
N PRO A 279 34.31 -5.76 1.48
CA PRO A 279 35.65 -5.92 2.01
C PRO A 279 35.62 -6.11 3.55
N PRO A 280 36.71 -6.62 4.13
CA PRO A 280 36.95 -6.54 5.57
C PRO A 280 36.82 -5.10 6.05
N ARG A 281 36.40 -4.88 7.31
CA ARG A 281 36.33 -3.52 7.86
C ARG A 281 37.73 -2.92 7.92
N LEU A 282 37.85 -1.64 7.54
CA LEU A 282 39.11 -0.88 7.53
C LEU A 282 39.83 -0.86 8.88
N ASN A 283 39.09 -0.98 9.98
CA ASN A 283 39.62 -0.99 11.34
C ASN A 283 40.01 -2.38 11.86
N GLY A 284 40.07 -3.39 10.99
CA GLY A 284 40.39 -4.77 11.37
C GLY A 284 39.31 -5.48 12.19
N LYS A 285 38.23 -4.80 12.60
CA LYS A 285 37.14 -5.42 13.35
C LYS A 285 36.36 -6.36 12.44
N ARG A 286 36.10 -7.59 12.91
CA ARG A 286 35.19 -8.51 12.22
C ARG A 286 33.79 -7.90 12.13
N HIS A 287 33.09 -8.10 11.02
CA HIS A 287 31.67 -7.76 10.97
C HIS A 287 30.90 -8.66 11.94
N LEU A 288 29.76 -8.16 12.42
CA LEU A 288 28.96 -8.85 13.41
C LEU A 288 28.25 -10.05 12.77
N LYS A 289 28.32 -11.21 13.44
CA LYS A 289 27.38 -12.30 13.13
C LYS A 289 25.94 -11.84 13.45
N PRO A 290 24.94 -12.27 12.65
CA PRO A 290 23.54 -12.06 12.97
C PRO A 290 23.25 -12.44 14.43
N LEU A 291 22.47 -11.62 15.12
CA LEU A 291 22.05 -11.87 16.49
C LEU A 291 20.74 -12.65 16.46
N TYR A 292 20.75 -13.88 16.97
CA TYR A 292 19.56 -14.72 17.08
C TYR A 292 19.14 -14.80 18.54
N ILE A 293 17.95 -14.29 18.85
CA ILE A 293 17.42 -14.21 20.22
C ILE A 293 16.20 -15.11 20.33
N ILE A 294 16.24 -16.04 21.28
CA ILE A 294 15.04 -16.68 21.82
C ILE A 294 14.68 -15.94 23.10
N GLY A 295 13.61 -15.15 23.05
CA GLY A 295 13.25 -14.28 24.15
C GLY A 295 11.87 -13.64 24.01
N ASP A 296 11.39 -13.00 25.08
CA ASP A 296 10.07 -12.36 25.09
C ASP A 296 9.90 -11.37 23.91
N PRO A 297 9.01 -11.65 22.95
CA PRO A 297 8.85 -10.82 21.76
C PRO A 297 8.31 -9.42 22.09
N TYR A 298 7.73 -9.19 23.26
CA TYR A 298 7.27 -7.86 23.68
C TYR A 298 8.39 -7.00 24.29
N LYS A 299 9.44 -7.63 24.82
CA LYS A 299 10.53 -6.95 25.53
C LYS A 299 11.79 -6.80 24.68
N GLU A 300 12.21 -7.88 24.02
CA GLU A 300 13.48 -7.94 23.30
C GLU A 300 13.60 -6.90 22.19
N PRO A 301 12.59 -6.63 21.33
CA PRO A 301 12.72 -5.64 20.27
C PRO A 301 13.05 -4.24 20.80
N TYR A 302 12.40 -3.86 21.90
CA TYR A 302 12.61 -2.57 22.55
C TYR A 302 14.03 -2.49 23.13
N GLU A 303 14.49 -3.51 23.86
CA GLU A 303 15.86 -3.58 24.38
C GLU A 303 16.90 -3.45 23.27
N GLN A 304 16.67 -4.11 22.13
CA GLN A 304 17.58 -4.03 20.99
C GLN A 304 17.58 -2.65 20.33
N ILE A 305 16.43 -1.98 20.22
CA ILE A 305 16.39 -0.58 19.72
C ILE A 305 17.15 0.35 20.66
N GLN A 306 16.97 0.22 21.97
CA GLN A 306 17.73 1.04 22.93
C GLN A 306 19.22 0.76 22.85
N ARG A 307 19.65 -0.51 22.67
CA ARG A 307 21.06 -0.86 22.45
C ARG A 307 21.61 -0.23 21.18
N LEU A 308 20.88 -0.32 20.06
CA LEU A 308 21.29 0.25 18.78
C LEU A 308 21.44 1.78 18.90
N ARG A 309 20.46 2.45 19.51
CA ARG A 309 20.52 3.91 19.74
C ARG A 309 21.70 4.32 20.62
N LYS A 310 21.94 3.59 21.73
CA LYS A 310 23.14 3.79 22.58
C LYS A 310 24.45 3.55 21.83
N SER A 311 24.42 2.71 20.80
CA SER A 311 25.57 2.42 19.93
C SER A 311 25.73 3.43 18.78
N GLY A 312 24.91 4.49 18.74
CA GLY A 312 25.03 5.59 17.78
C GLY A 312 24.19 5.44 16.51
N TYR A 313 23.28 4.47 16.42
CA TYR A 313 22.33 4.40 15.29
C TYR A 313 21.25 5.47 15.44
N SER A 314 21.05 6.25 14.38
CA SER A 314 19.92 7.17 14.27
C SER A 314 18.61 6.40 13.98
N PRO A 315 17.43 6.98 14.28
CA PRO A 315 16.14 6.33 14.03
C PRO A 315 15.97 5.85 12.58
N GLU A 316 16.37 6.66 11.61
CA GLU A 316 16.21 6.33 10.19
C GLU A 316 17.07 5.15 9.73
N GLU A 317 18.10 4.76 10.48
CA GLU A 317 18.99 3.65 10.16
C GLU A 317 18.47 2.29 10.66
N ILE A 318 17.31 2.28 11.31
CA ILE A 318 16.69 1.11 11.95
C ILE A 318 15.40 0.73 11.21
N LEU A 319 15.30 -0.54 10.81
CA LEU A 319 14.10 -1.16 10.26
C LEU A 319 13.60 -2.26 11.20
N VAL A 320 12.31 -2.25 11.51
CA VAL A 320 11.64 -3.34 12.23
C VAL A 320 10.65 -4.01 11.29
N LEU A 321 10.80 -5.31 11.15
CA LEU A 321 10.03 -6.15 10.24
C LEU A 321 9.20 -7.14 11.02
N ALA A 322 7.91 -7.22 10.70
CA ALA A 322 6.99 -8.21 11.25
C ALA A 322 6.25 -8.93 10.11
N PRO A 323 5.70 -10.14 10.34
CA PRO A 323 4.90 -10.81 9.33
C PRO A 323 3.58 -10.08 9.00
N SER A 324 3.00 -9.35 9.96
CA SER A 324 1.81 -8.50 9.75
C SER A 324 1.83 -7.26 10.66
N ILE A 325 1.19 -6.18 10.20
CA ILE A 325 1.04 -4.93 10.97
C ILE A 325 -0.43 -4.66 11.39
N ARG A 326 -1.43 -5.41 10.93
CA ARG A 326 -2.85 -5.08 11.10
C ARG A 326 -3.67 -5.99 12.02
N GLN A 327 -3.09 -7.00 12.65
CA GLN A 327 -3.86 -7.89 13.54
C GLN A 327 -4.55 -7.08 14.65
N THR A 328 -5.85 -7.29 14.87
CA THR A 328 -6.65 -6.51 15.84
C THR A 328 -6.24 -6.77 17.28
N SER A 329 -5.64 -7.92 17.58
CA SER A 329 -5.04 -8.25 18.87
C SER A 329 -3.76 -7.47 19.17
N ALA A 330 -3.36 -7.44 20.44
CA ALA A 330 -2.05 -6.94 20.84
C ALA A 330 -0.96 -7.80 20.19
N THR A 331 -0.14 -7.18 19.34
CA THR A 331 1.02 -7.82 18.72
C THR A 331 2.32 -7.25 19.29
N PRO A 332 3.43 -8.00 19.23
CA PRO A 332 4.76 -7.49 19.60
C PRO A 332 5.11 -6.16 18.92
N LEU A 333 4.80 -6.03 17.62
CA LEU A 333 5.05 -4.80 16.88
C LEU A 333 4.20 -3.62 17.39
N LYS A 334 2.92 -3.84 17.69
CA LYS A 334 2.03 -2.79 18.23
C LYS A 334 2.51 -2.28 19.58
N ALA A 335 2.83 -3.21 20.49
CA ALA A 335 3.37 -2.86 21.79
C ALA A 335 4.65 -2.04 21.66
N LEU A 336 5.57 -2.48 20.78
CA LEU A 336 6.80 -1.76 20.49
C LEU A 336 6.55 -0.34 19.96
N VAL A 337 5.73 -0.19 18.92
CA VAL A 337 5.43 1.11 18.30
C VAL A 337 4.81 2.07 19.33
N ASN A 338 3.85 1.59 20.13
CA ASN A 338 3.18 2.41 21.14
C ASN A 338 4.15 2.81 22.26
N GLN A 339 5.03 1.91 22.69
CA GLN A 339 6.06 2.22 23.68
C GLN A 339 7.06 3.25 23.17
N LEU A 340 7.56 3.08 21.93
CA LEU A 340 8.47 4.03 21.29
C LEU A 340 7.83 5.41 21.13
N ALA A 341 6.56 5.46 20.74
CA ALA A 341 5.81 6.71 20.62
C ALA A 341 5.64 7.43 21.96
N ALA A 342 5.35 6.67 23.03
CA ALA A 342 5.26 7.22 24.39
C ALA A 342 6.59 7.84 24.86
N GLU A 343 7.71 7.25 24.48
CA GLU A 343 9.07 7.76 24.72
C GLU A 343 9.52 8.86 23.74
N ARG A 344 8.62 9.32 22.86
CA ARG A 344 8.89 10.33 21.83
C ARG A 344 10.01 9.92 20.88
N VAL A 345 10.13 8.63 20.57
CA VAL A 345 10.98 8.12 19.49
C VAL A 345 10.18 8.20 18.18
N PRO A 346 10.71 8.82 17.12
CA PRO A 346 9.98 8.95 15.86
C PRO A 346 9.87 7.59 15.17
N VAL A 347 8.62 7.18 14.89
CA VAL A 347 8.27 5.90 14.27
C VAL A 347 7.40 6.13 13.03
N TYR A 348 7.64 5.34 12.00
CA TYR A 348 6.81 5.29 10.80
C TYR A 348 6.20 3.90 10.64
N ILE A 349 4.89 3.86 10.42
CA ILE A 349 4.15 2.66 10.06
C ILE A 349 3.25 2.96 8.85
N PRO A 350 3.25 2.12 7.80
CA PRO A 350 2.34 2.30 6.68
C PRO A 350 0.87 2.22 7.12
N ASP A 351 0.03 3.11 6.60
CA ASP A 351 -1.40 3.13 6.93
C ASP A 351 -2.13 1.86 6.44
N PHE A 352 -1.70 1.28 5.30
CA PHE A 352 -2.29 0.06 4.71
C PHE A 352 -1.19 -0.93 4.29
N GLU A 353 -1.42 -2.24 4.47
CA GLU A 353 -0.45 -3.27 4.04
C GLU A 353 -0.28 -3.33 2.52
N GLU A 354 -1.36 -3.06 1.78
CA GLU A 354 -1.39 -3.03 0.31
C GLU A 354 -0.84 -1.72 -0.26
N SER A 355 -0.72 -0.67 0.57
CA SER A 355 -0.05 0.55 0.14
C SER A 355 1.46 0.35 0.09
N GLY A 356 2.09 0.91 -0.94
CA GLY A 356 3.54 0.97 -1.04
C GLY A 356 4.16 1.72 0.15
N PHE A 357 5.44 1.47 0.38
CA PHE A 357 6.17 2.15 1.45
C PHE A 357 6.40 3.62 1.09
N ASN A 358 6.02 4.55 1.97
CA ASN A 358 6.22 5.98 1.74
C ASN A 358 7.57 6.43 2.30
N ASP A 359 8.61 6.39 1.46
CA ASP A 359 9.97 6.79 1.83
C ASP A 359 10.06 8.21 2.38
N GLU A 360 9.23 9.13 1.88
CA GLU A 360 9.24 10.52 2.30
C GLU A 360 8.66 10.70 3.71
N ALA A 361 7.61 9.94 4.05
CA ALA A 361 7.05 9.91 5.40
C ALA A 361 7.92 9.13 6.40
N ALA A 362 8.70 8.16 5.93
CA ALA A 362 9.59 7.34 6.74
C ALA A 362 10.91 8.04 7.13
N ARG A 363 11.27 9.13 6.45
CA ARG A 363 12.54 9.85 6.64
C ARG A 363 12.70 10.34 8.09
N GLY A 364 13.87 10.10 8.69
CA GLY A 364 14.16 10.46 10.08
C GLY A 364 13.49 9.58 11.14
N LYS A 365 12.79 8.50 10.76
CA LYS A 365 12.00 7.65 11.68
C LYS A 365 12.45 6.20 11.67
N ILE A 366 12.27 5.50 12.79
CA ILE A 366 12.33 4.03 12.82
C ILE A 366 11.18 3.51 11.97
N SER A 367 11.51 2.75 10.93
CA SER A 367 10.51 2.23 10.00
C SER A 367 10.01 0.87 10.48
N CYS A 368 8.70 0.71 10.60
CA CYS A 368 8.02 -0.52 11.02
C CYS A 368 7.09 -0.99 9.90
N CYS A 369 7.37 -2.10 9.23
CA CYS A 369 6.55 -2.58 8.11
C CYS A 369 6.57 -4.11 7.97
N THR A 370 5.76 -4.63 7.04
CA THR A 370 5.76 -6.08 6.76
C THR A 370 6.98 -6.52 5.95
N PHE A 371 7.24 -7.83 5.89
CA PHE A 371 8.27 -8.40 5.01
C PHE A 371 8.05 -8.01 3.55
N HIS A 372 6.79 -8.00 3.09
CA HIS A 372 6.42 -7.63 1.73
C HIS A 372 6.69 -6.15 1.43
N GLN A 373 6.28 -5.27 2.34
CA GLN A 373 6.49 -3.83 2.21
C GLN A 373 7.96 -3.44 2.27
N SER A 374 8.82 -4.29 2.85
CA SER A 374 10.26 -4.03 2.95
C SER A 374 11.03 -4.22 1.64
N LYS A 375 10.40 -4.78 0.59
CA LYS A 375 11.08 -4.98 -0.70
C LYS A 375 11.50 -3.63 -1.29
N GLY A 376 12.76 -3.55 -1.70
CA GLY A 376 13.39 -2.30 -2.16
C GLY A 376 13.97 -1.42 -1.04
N ILE A 377 13.60 -1.66 0.21
CA ILE A 377 14.10 -0.90 1.36
C ILE A 377 15.38 -1.55 1.89
N GLU A 378 16.33 -0.73 2.34
CA GLU A 378 17.51 -1.21 3.07
C GLU A 378 17.82 -0.28 4.23
N ARG A 379 18.38 -0.83 5.32
CA ARG A 379 18.80 -0.10 6.52
C ARG A 379 20.07 -0.70 7.10
N ARG A 380 20.78 0.07 7.94
CA ARG A 380 22.02 -0.41 8.59
C ARG A 380 21.70 -1.50 9.60
N ALA A 381 20.69 -1.29 10.45
CA ALA A 381 20.20 -2.27 11.39
C ALA A 381 18.78 -2.75 11.03
N VAL A 382 18.56 -4.07 11.05
CA VAL A 382 17.24 -4.68 10.81
C VAL A 382 16.91 -5.64 11.94
N ILE A 383 15.72 -5.47 12.50
CA ILE A 383 15.13 -6.36 13.50
C ILE A 383 13.97 -7.12 12.84
N VAL A 384 14.03 -8.44 12.83
CA VAL A 384 12.97 -9.32 12.31
C VAL A 384 12.26 -9.99 13.49
N LEU A 385 10.99 -9.63 13.66
CA LEU A 385 10.08 -10.20 14.65
C LEU A 385 9.46 -11.49 14.14
N ASP A 386 9.07 -12.35 15.09
CA ASP A 386 8.43 -13.64 14.82
C ASP A 386 9.19 -14.47 13.77
N PHE A 387 10.53 -14.48 13.87
CA PHE A 387 11.41 -15.30 13.04
C PHE A 387 11.40 -16.75 13.56
N ASP A 388 10.22 -17.38 13.48
CA ASP A 388 9.95 -18.65 14.12
C ASP A 388 8.86 -19.46 13.40
N GLY A 389 8.59 -20.66 13.90
CA GLY A 389 7.65 -21.61 13.32
C GLY A 389 6.17 -21.17 13.31
N SER A 390 5.85 -19.97 13.79
CA SER A 390 4.51 -19.39 13.62
C SER A 390 4.28 -18.74 12.25
N TYR A 391 5.34 -18.47 11.47
CA TYR A 391 5.22 -17.84 10.14
C TYR A 391 4.16 -18.48 9.23
N PRO A 392 4.05 -19.83 9.13
CA PRO A 392 2.92 -20.51 8.46
C PRO A 392 1.54 -19.93 8.75
N ARG A 393 1.25 -19.55 10.00
CA ARG A 393 -0.05 -19.02 10.43
C ARG A 393 -0.35 -17.64 9.82
N TYR A 394 0.67 -16.89 9.42
CA TYR A 394 0.50 -15.55 8.83
C TYR A 394 0.29 -15.59 7.32
N GLN A 395 0.81 -16.61 6.66
CA GLN A 395 0.70 -16.79 5.20
C GLN A 395 -0.30 -17.88 4.81
N ASN A 396 -0.88 -18.58 5.78
CA ASN A 396 -1.73 -19.75 5.58
C ASN A 396 -1.06 -20.87 4.77
N ILE A 397 0.26 -21.03 4.93
CA ILE A 397 1.05 -22.06 4.22
C ILE A 397 1.12 -23.31 5.12
N GLU A 398 0.66 -24.47 4.65
CA GLU A 398 0.66 -25.71 5.45
C GLU A 398 2.07 -26.30 5.65
N ALA A 399 2.90 -26.26 4.62
CA ALA A 399 4.27 -26.78 4.65
C ALA A 399 5.14 -26.03 3.65
N TYR A 400 6.43 -25.93 3.94
CA TYR A 400 7.39 -25.33 3.02
C TYR A 400 8.56 -26.28 2.80
N THR A 401 8.95 -26.42 1.53
CA THR A 401 10.08 -27.25 1.12
C THR A 401 11.44 -26.56 1.33
N GLY A 402 11.42 -25.27 1.69
CA GLY A 402 12.57 -24.41 1.96
C GLY A 402 12.13 -23.12 2.64
N ILE A 403 13.03 -22.17 2.86
CA ILE A 403 12.64 -20.89 3.48
C ILE A 403 11.76 -20.08 2.50
N PRO A 404 10.61 -19.53 2.94
CA PRO A 404 9.78 -18.65 2.13
C PRO A 404 10.49 -17.39 1.63
N ASN A 405 10.16 -16.94 0.42
CA ASN A 405 10.75 -15.74 -0.19
C ASN A 405 10.56 -14.45 0.64
N PRO A 406 9.41 -14.18 1.29
CA PRO A 406 9.29 -12.97 2.12
C PRO A 406 10.24 -12.98 3.32
N ILE A 407 10.54 -14.15 3.91
CA ILE A 407 11.56 -14.26 4.96
C ILE A 407 12.96 -13.98 4.39
N TYR A 408 13.27 -14.52 3.19
CA TYR A 408 14.53 -14.20 2.49
C TYR A 408 14.65 -12.70 2.20
N VAL A 409 13.57 -12.05 1.76
CA VAL A 409 13.53 -10.59 1.60
C VAL A 409 13.83 -9.90 2.92
N ALA A 410 13.17 -10.27 4.03
CA ALA A 410 13.35 -9.64 5.33
C ALA A 410 14.80 -9.69 5.84
N VAL A 411 15.45 -10.86 5.78
CA VAL A 411 16.84 -11.00 6.27
C VAL A 411 17.88 -10.33 5.35
N THR A 412 17.53 -10.05 4.10
CA THR A 412 18.40 -9.39 3.13
C THR A 412 18.28 -7.86 3.09
N ARG A 413 17.50 -7.25 4.01
CA ARG A 413 17.35 -5.79 4.10
C ARG A 413 18.48 -5.10 4.90
N ALA A 414 19.24 -5.86 5.69
CA ALA A 414 20.30 -5.33 6.56
C ALA A 414 21.60 -5.10 5.80
N SER A 415 22.37 -4.08 6.21
CA SER A 415 23.74 -3.86 5.71
C SER A 415 24.82 -3.94 6.79
N GLU A 416 24.51 -3.76 8.08
CA GLU A 416 25.51 -3.83 9.16
C GLU A 416 25.13 -4.77 10.29
N GLU A 417 23.89 -4.72 10.78
CA GLU A 417 23.44 -5.55 11.89
C GLU A 417 22.06 -6.18 11.60
N LEU A 418 21.99 -7.51 11.71
CA LEU A 418 20.77 -8.30 11.57
C LEU A 418 20.42 -8.92 12.91
N ILE A 419 19.20 -8.71 13.38
CA ILE A 419 18.69 -9.19 14.66
C ILE A 419 17.42 -9.99 14.37
N LEU A 420 17.38 -11.24 14.79
CA LEU A 420 16.30 -12.20 14.58
C LEU A 420 15.72 -12.57 15.94
N ILE A 421 14.42 -12.35 16.12
CA ILE A 421 13.73 -12.61 17.39
C ILE A 421 12.74 -13.75 17.18
N GLN A 422 12.99 -14.85 17.88
CA GLN A 422 12.09 -16.00 17.97
C GLN A 422 11.29 -15.91 19.27
N ASN A 423 9.97 -16.08 19.17
CA ASN A 423 9.12 -16.25 20.33
C ASN A 423 9.40 -17.62 20.98
N PRO A 424 9.69 -17.71 22.29
CA PRO A 424 9.96 -18.96 22.98
C PRO A 424 8.80 -19.97 22.91
N LYS A 425 7.57 -19.48 22.73
CA LYS A 425 6.38 -20.33 22.56
C LYS A 425 6.33 -21.04 21.20
N ASN A 426 7.11 -20.57 20.23
CA ASN A 426 7.19 -21.14 18.90
C ASN A 426 8.56 -21.81 18.72
N GLY A 427 8.59 -22.97 18.06
CA GLY A 427 9.85 -23.59 17.62
C GLY A 427 10.56 -22.72 16.56
N PRO A 428 11.81 -23.04 16.19
CA PRO A 428 12.47 -22.38 15.06
C PRO A 428 11.69 -22.62 13.77
N LEU A 429 11.99 -21.86 12.71
CA LEU A 429 11.45 -22.14 11.37
C LEU A 429 11.78 -23.60 10.96
N PRO A 430 10.79 -24.48 10.66
CA PRO A 430 10.99 -25.88 10.26
C PRO A 430 12.15 -26.26 9.31
N THR A 431 12.53 -25.44 8.33
CA THR A 431 13.61 -25.76 7.35
C THR A 431 14.95 -25.13 7.71
N LEU A 432 15.04 -24.47 8.85
CA LEU A 432 16.24 -23.85 9.34
C LEU A 432 17.22 -24.91 9.86
N ASN A 433 18.49 -24.84 9.45
CA ASN A 433 19.52 -25.74 9.96
C ASN A 433 19.96 -25.28 11.36
N THR A 434 19.25 -25.78 12.38
CA THR A 434 19.48 -25.47 13.79
C THR A 434 20.85 -25.90 14.30
N SER A 435 21.42 -26.98 13.76
CA SER A 435 22.76 -27.47 14.16
C SER A 435 23.87 -26.46 13.86
N LYS A 436 23.68 -25.62 12.83
CA LYS A 436 24.63 -24.58 12.42
C LYS A 436 24.34 -23.21 13.03
N LEU A 437 23.28 -23.08 13.81
CA LEU A 437 22.83 -21.78 14.34
C LEU A 437 23.89 -21.14 15.25
N LEU A 438 24.50 -21.92 16.14
CA LEU A 438 25.55 -21.45 17.07
C LEU A 438 26.83 -21.04 16.34
N GLU A 439 27.13 -21.70 15.21
CA GLU A 439 28.31 -21.42 14.41
C GLU A 439 28.17 -20.09 13.66
N TYR A 440 26.99 -19.82 13.07
CA TYR A 440 26.79 -18.66 12.17
C TYR A 440 26.04 -17.48 12.81
N SER A 441 25.67 -17.55 14.09
CA SER A 441 24.99 -16.44 14.79
C SER A 441 25.61 -16.13 16.15
N ARG A 442 25.37 -14.92 16.65
CA ARG A 442 25.45 -14.63 18.08
C ARG A 442 24.13 -15.12 18.68
N PHE A 443 24.13 -16.33 19.21
CA PHE A 443 22.93 -16.94 19.76
C PHE A 443 22.71 -16.54 21.22
N GLN A 444 21.50 -16.13 21.58
CA GLN A 444 21.12 -15.75 22.94
C GLN A 444 19.78 -16.38 23.32
N ILE A 445 19.73 -16.99 24.51
CA ILE A 445 18.49 -17.40 25.17
C ILE A 445 18.29 -16.52 26.39
N LYS A 446 17.17 -15.83 26.47
CA LYS A 446 16.86 -14.89 27.56
C LYS A 446 16.09 -15.63 28.65
N LYS A 447 16.69 -15.79 29.84
CA LYS A 447 16.20 -16.67 30.92
C LYS A 447 14.83 -16.28 31.50
N ASN A 448 14.43 -15.01 31.43
CA ASN A 448 13.11 -14.57 31.94
C ASN A 448 11.94 -14.94 31.02
N SER A 449 12.19 -15.65 29.91
CA SER A 449 11.17 -15.93 28.89
C SER A 449 10.29 -17.15 29.19
N PHE A 450 10.56 -17.85 30.29
CA PHE A 450 9.80 -19.03 30.75
C PHE A 450 9.05 -18.82 32.08
N SER A 451 9.35 -17.74 32.81
CA SER A 451 8.76 -17.44 34.12
C SER A 451 7.84 -16.23 34.02
N ASN A 452 6.54 -16.48 33.84
CA ASN A 452 5.37 -15.61 34.11
C ASN A 452 4.20 -15.83 33.11
N ALA A 453 4.09 -17.01 32.49
CA ALA A 453 2.87 -17.42 31.78
C ALA A 453 2.15 -18.62 32.44
N PHE A 454 2.60 -19.06 33.61
CA PHE A 454 2.12 -20.26 34.30
C PHE A 454 1.46 -19.99 35.68
N ALA A 455 1.00 -18.76 35.93
CA ALA A 455 0.26 -18.44 37.15
C ALA A 455 -1.26 -18.25 36.95
N ASP A 456 -1.78 -18.37 35.72
CA ASP A 456 -3.24 -18.27 35.45
C ASP A 456 -3.78 -19.38 34.53
N VAL A 457 -3.07 -20.51 34.45
CA VAL A 457 -3.60 -21.75 33.87
C VAL A 457 -3.22 -22.90 34.81
N SER A 458 -3.81 -22.90 36.00
CA SER A 458 -3.93 -24.13 36.77
C SER A 458 -5.10 -24.94 36.22
N ASP A 459 -4.75 -26.15 35.79
CA ASP A 459 -5.58 -27.34 35.69
C ASP A 459 -6.74 -27.35 34.70
N ASN A 460 -6.48 -27.99 33.56
CA ASN A 460 -7.40 -28.97 33.00
C ASN A 460 -6.65 -29.93 32.06
N ASN A 461 -5.95 -30.90 32.67
CA ASN A 461 -5.62 -32.16 32.00
C ASN A 461 -6.49 -33.26 32.60
N GLY A 462 -7.31 -33.89 31.75
CA GLY A 462 -7.72 -35.28 31.89
C GLY A 462 -8.69 -35.63 33.02
N SER A 463 -9.98 -35.43 32.77
CA SER A 463 -11.02 -36.33 33.30
C SER A 463 -12.13 -36.45 32.26
N SER A 464 -12.10 -37.56 31.54
CA SER A 464 -13.23 -38.08 30.80
C SER A 464 -14.33 -38.46 31.79
N THR A 465 -15.25 -37.53 32.03
CA THR A 465 -16.55 -37.79 32.64
C THR A 465 -17.63 -37.30 31.69
N THR A 466 -18.41 -38.26 31.21
CA THR A 466 -19.62 -38.05 30.41
C THR A 466 -20.64 -37.27 31.23
N SER A 467 -20.65 -35.94 31.08
CA SER A 467 -21.78 -35.11 31.48
C SER A 467 -22.63 -34.81 30.25
N THR A 468 -23.71 -35.57 30.10
CA THR A 468 -24.85 -35.28 29.24
C THR A 468 -25.40 -33.88 29.59
N THR A 469 -24.96 -32.88 28.84
CA THR A 469 -25.61 -31.56 28.80
C THR A 469 -26.00 -31.26 27.35
N SER A 470 -27.24 -30.81 27.21
CA SER A 470 -28.00 -30.51 25.99
C SER A 470 -27.23 -29.74 24.91
N PRO A 471 -27.60 -29.90 23.61
CA PRO A 471 -26.89 -29.33 22.48
C PRO A 471 -27.19 -27.82 22.36
N ASN A 472 -26.27 -26.98 22.84
CA ASN A 472 -26.34 -25.53 22.59
C ASN A 472 -25.32 -25.13 21.50
N SER A 473 -25.89 -24.86 20.32
CA SER A 473 -25.39 -24.10 19.17
C SER A 473 -23.89 -23.78 19.08
N ASP A 474 -23.23 -24.33 18.06
CA ASP A 474 -21.95 -23.84 17.55
C ASP A 474 -21.95 -22.30 17.39
N PRO A 475 -20.87 -21.58 17.74
CA PRO A 475 -20.79 -20.14 17.58
C PRO A 475 -20.88 -19.77 16.09
N VAL A 476 -21.86 -18.91 15.75
CA VAL A 476 -22.05 -18.41 14.39
C VAL A 476 -20.84 -17.56 13.99
N GLU A 477 -20.20 -17.91 12.87
CA GLU A 477 -18.97 -17.27 12.43
C GLU A 477 -19.25 -15.85 11.87
N MET A 478 -18.62 -14.84 12.46
CA MET A 478 -18.80 -13.43 12.11
C MET A 478 -17.65 -12.90 11.25
N TYR A 479 -17.99 -12.16 10.18
CA TYR A 479 -17.04 -11.62 9.21
C TYR A 479 -17.20 -10.10 9.04
N PRO A 480 -16.22 -9.28 9.46
CA PRO A 480 -16.19 -7.86 9.10
C PRO A 480 -15.98 -7.65 7.60
N ILE A 481 -16.69 -6.70 6.98
CA ILE A 481 -16.52 -6.34 5.56
C ILE A 481 -15.07 -5.92 5.27
N SER A 482 -14.42 -5.20 6.18
CA SER A 482 -13.02 -4.79 6.02
C SER A 482 -12.06 -5.99 5.88
N HIS A 483 -12.36 -7.11 6.56
CA HIS A 483 -11.61 -8.36 6.41
C HIS A 483 -11.90 -9.03 5.07
N LEU A 484 -13.18 -9.11 4.68
CA LEU A 484 -13.60 -9.69 3.41
C LEU A 484 -13.03 -8.93 2.19
N LEU A 485 -12.97 -7.60 2.23
CA LEU A 485 -12.37 -6.78 1.16
C LEU A 485 -10.87 -7.01 0.97
N ARG A 486 -10.14 -7.34 2.03
CA ARG A 486 -8.71 -7.65 1.96
C ARG A 486 -8.46 -8.91 1.13
N VAL A 487 -9.33 -9.91 1.32
CA VAL A 487 -9.32 -11.14 0.52
C VAL A 487 -9.60 -10.81 -0.95
N CYS A 488 -10.53 -9.90 -1.23
CA CYS A 488 -10.82 -9.47 -2.61
C CYS A 488 -9.63 -8.75 -3.25
N SER A 489 -9.01 -7.81 -2.52
CA SER A 489 -7.94 -6.92 -3.03
C SER A 489 -6.68 -7.68 -3.40
N SER A 490 -6.52 -8.90 -2.91
CA SER A 490 -5.41 -9.79 -3.28
C SER A 490 -5.46 -10.29 -4.73
N SER A 491 -6.60 -10.26 -5.43
CA SER A 491 -6.72 -10.82 -6.79
C SER A 491 -7.61 -9.99 -7.71
N THR A 492 -7.00 -9.49 -8.78
CA THR A 492 -7.65 -8.67 -9.79
C THR A 492 -8.80 -9.41 -10.49
N GLU A 493 -8.64 -10.70 -10.82
CA GLU A 493 -9.72 -11.53 -11.42
C GLU A 493 -10.94 -11.61 -10.50
N PHE A 494 -10.71 -11.73 -9.20
CA PHE A 494 -11.79 -11.82 -8.22
C PHE A 494 -12.56 -10.49 -8.10
N LEU A 495 -11.86 -9.38 -7.97
CA LEU A 495 -12.47 -8.05 -7.95
C LEU A 495 -13.30 -7.82 -9.22
N GLU A 496 -12.75 -8.16 -10.39
CA GLU A 496 -13.43 -8.07 -11.68
C GLU A 496 -14.72 -8.90 -11.71
N ARG A 497 -14.66 -10.16 -11.26
CA ARG A 497 -15.83 -11.04 -11.23
C ARG A 497 -16.91 -10.52 -10.28
N ALA A 498 -16.54 -10.00 -9.12
CA ALA A 498 -17.49 -9.37 -8.20
C ALA A 498 -18.14 -8.12 -8.83
N VAL A 499 -17.33 -7.24 -9.43
CA VAL A 499 -17.82 -6.04 -10.14
C VAL A 499 -18.71 -6.41 -11.34
N SER A 500 -18.46 -7.55 -12.01
CA SER A 500 -19.27 -8.02 -13.14
C SER A 500 -20.74 -8.28 -12.79
N HIS A 501 -21.06 -8.48 -11.51
CA HIS A 501 -22.42 -8.67 -11.01
C HIS A 501 -23.12 -7.35 -10.63
N LEU A 502 -22.43 -6.21 -10.78
CA LEU A 502 -22.92 -4.88 -10.43
C LEU A 502 -23.25 -4.06 -11.69
N HIS A 503 -24.37 -3.35 -11.65
CA HIS A 503 -24.67 -2.27 -12.56
C HIS A 503 -24.09 -0.98 -11.97
N LEU A 504 -23.22 -0.32 -12.72
CA LEU A 504 -22.52 0.91 -12.31
C LEU A 504 -23.04 2.07 -13.16
N GLU A 505 -23.55 3.11 -12.51
CA GLU A 505 -24.10 4.30 -13.15
C GLU A 505 -23.31 5.53 -12.68
N PRO A 506 -22.61 6.25 -13.59
CA PRO A 506 -21.88 7.48 -13.25
C PRO A 506 -22.88 8.62 -13.07
N VAL A 507 -23.26 8.92 -11.82
CA VAL A 507 -24.21 9.99 -11.51
C VAL A 507 -23.53 11.36 -11.64
N VAL A 508 -22.29 11.47 -11.16
CA VAL A 508 -21.45 12.66 -11.32
C VAL A 508 -20.06 12.23 -11.77
N PRO A 509 -19.55 12.72 -12.93
CA PRO A 509 -18.18 12.45 -13.35
C PRO A 509 -17.16 13.23 -12.48
N PRO A 510 -15.90 12.80 -12.42
CA PRO A 510 -14.88 13.50 -11.62
C PRO A 510 -14.61 14.90 -12.16
N GLY A 511 -14.42 15.86 -11.26
CA GLY A 511 -14.01 17.24 -11.52
C GLY A 511 -12.67 17.59 -10.86
N ILE A 512 -12.02 18.65 -11.32
CA ILE A 512 -10.75 19.13 -10.78
C ILE A 512 -11.03 19.77 -9.42
N CYS A 513 -10.33 19.29 -8.39
CA CYS A 513 -10.33 19.91 -7.06
C CYS A 513 -9.56 21.23 -7.12
N GLU A 514 -10.22 22.34 -6.82
CA GLU A 514 -9.62 23.68 -6.86
C GLU A 514 -8.75 24.00 -5.63
N HIS A 515 -8.68 23.07 -4.67
CA HIS A 515 -7.92 23.22 -3.44
C HIS A 515 -6.91 22.09 -3.30
N ASN A 516 -5.71 22.42 -2.80
CA ASN A 516 -4.69 21.41 -2.55
C ASN A 516 -5.08 20.54 -1.36
N THR A 517 -5.27 19.24 -1.58
CA THR A 517 -5.64 18.29 -0.53
C THR A 517 -4.43 17.91 0.33
N PRO A 518 -4.35 18.32 1.61
CA PRO A 518 -3.21 18.02 2.46
C PRO A 518 -3.08 16.49 2.67
N GLN A 519 -1.94 15.93 2.32
CA GLN A 519 -1.65 14.50 2.53
C GLN A 519 -0.76 14.24 3.75
N THR A 520 0.03 15.23 4.14
CA THR A 520 0.98 15.14 5.25
C THR A 520 1.03 16.43 6.06
N ILE A 521 1.30 16.31 7.35
CA ILE A 521 1.66 17.45 8.23
C ILE A 521 3.07 17.26 8.80
N LYS A 522 3.56 18.25 9.53
CA LYS A 522 4.76 18.11 10.36
C LYS A 522 4.37 17.68 11.77
N ASP A 523 5.04 16.65 12.28
CA ASP A 523 4.87 16.18 13.66
C ASP A 523 5.71 17.00 14.66
N THR A 524 5.66 16.63 15.94
CA THR A 524 6.46 17.22 17.03
C THR A 524 7.98 17.09 16.83
N HIS A 525 8.44 16.22 15.93
CA HIS A 525 9.84 16.08 15.52
C HIS A 525 10.17 16.88 14.25
N ASN A 526 9.24 17.69 13.73
CA ASN A 526 9.35 18.42 12.46
C ASN A 526 9.53 17.47 11.25
N LEU A 527 9.09 16.21 11.37
CA LEU A 527 9.11 15.19 10.33
C LEU A 527 7.72 15.06 9.69
N ARG A 528 7.66 14.53 8.47
CA ARG A 528 6.38 14.36 7.75
C ARG A 528 5.55 13.22 8.34
N LEU A 529 4.27 13.48 8.58
CA LEU A 529 3.31 12.51 9.10
C LEU A 529 2.09 12.43 8.15
N PRO A 530 1.76 11.24 7.61
CA PRO A 530 0.57 11.02 6.81
C PRO A 530 -0.73 11.24 7.60
N ILE A 531 -1.70 11.90 6.98
CA ILE A 531 -2.99 12.29 7.61
C ILE A 531 -4.23 11.91 6.78
N SER A 532 -4.05 11.28 5.63
CA SER A 532 -5.15 10.92 4.73
C SER A 532 -6.20 10.02 5.38
N PRO A 533 -5.84 8.98 6.18
CA PRO A 533 -6.85 8.17 6.88
C PRO A 533 -7.68 8.97 7.88
N ILE A 534 -7.05 9.85 8.66
CA ILE A 534 -7.73 10.73 9.62
C ILE A 534 -8.71 11.63 8.89
N THR A 535 -8.27 12.21 7.76
CA THR A 535 -9.11 13.11 6.96
C THR A 535 -10.29 12.37 6.32
N GLY A 536 -10.08 11.11 5.89
CA GLY A 536 -11.13 10.22 5.42
C GLY A 536 -12.23 9.99 6.45
N THR A 537 -11.86 9.68 7.70
CA THR A 537 -12.81 9.53 8.82
C THR A 537 -13.45 10.86 9.23
N ALA A 538 -12.70 11.97 9.18
CA ALA A 538 -13.21 13.27 9.56
C ALA A 538 -14.22 13.84 8.55
N ALA A 539 -14.09 13.55 7.25
CA ALA A 539 -14.94 14.13 6.20
C ALA A 539 -16.47 13.94 6.42
N PRO A 540 -17.00 12.71 6.62
CA PRO A 540 -18.41 12.53 6.92
C PRO A 540 -18.81 13.15 8.27
N SER A 541 -17.92 13.11 9.27
CA SER A 541 -18.15 13.70 10.59
C SER A 541 -18.26 15.23 10.57
N LEU A 542 -17.43 15.91 9.77
CA LEU A 542 -17.51 17.34 9.54
C LEU A 542 -18.85 17.71 8.91
N GLN A 543 -19.28 16.97 7.88
CA GLN A 543 -20.57 17.24 7.26
C GLN A 543 -21.74 16.95 8.21
N GLN A 544 -21.70 15.87 9.01
CA GLN A 544 -22.72 15.59 10.02
C GLN A 544 -22.85 16.76 11.00
N TYR A 545 -21.73 17.19 11.58
CA TYR A 545 -21.69 18.19 12.64
C TYR A 545 -22.16 19.56 12.15
N PHE A 546 -21.59 20.07 11.06
CA PHE A 546 -21.93 21.39 10.53
C PHE A 546 -23.30 21.46 9.83
N SER A 547 -23.94 20.31 9.59
CA SER A 547 -25.34 20.25 9.17
C SER A 547 -26.32 20.22 10.34
N GLY A 548 -25.85 20.36 11.59
CA GLY A 548 -26.69 20.35 12.79
C GLY A 548 -27.19 18.96 13.20
N ARG A 549 -26.56 17.88 12.74
CA ARG A 549 -26.99 16.48 12.99
C ARG A 549 -26.21 15.80 14.14
N GLY A 550 -25.56 16.58 15.00
CA GLY A 550 -24.71 16.08 16.08
C GLY A 550 -23.38 15.50 15.58
N LEU A 551 -22.68 14.74 16.43
CA LEU A 551 -21.41 14.10 16.09
C LEU A 551 -21.40 12.66 16.61
N SER A 552 -21.83 11.70 15.78
CA SER A 552 -21.91 10.29 16.17
C SER A 552 -20.54 9.72 16.56
N LEU A 553 -19.50 10.12 15.81
CA LEU A 553 -18.13 9.67 16.04
C LEU A 553 -17.62 10.00 17.45
N LEU A 554 -17.99 11.17 17.98
CA LEU A 554 -17.65 11.57 19.35
C LEU A 554 -18.28 10.62 20.37
N ASN A 555 -19.55 10.28 20.20
CA ASN A 555 -20.22 9.29 21.06
C ASN A 555 -19.53 7.93 20.98
N THR A 556 -19.11 7.50 19.80
CA THR A 556 -18.37 6.24 19.61
C THR A 556 -17.04 6.24 20.39
N VAL A 557 -16.24 7.29 20.30
CA VAL A 557 -14.91 7.34 20.96
C VAL A 557 -14.98 7.54 22.47
N ILE A 558 -16.02 8.17 23.01
CA ILE A 558 -16.13 8.42 24.46
C ILE A 558 -16.22 7.11 25.25
N HIS A 559 -16.91 6.13 24.68
CA HIS A 559 -17.08 4.79 25.28
C HIS A 559 -15.92 3.85 24.92
N ALA A 560 -14.84 4.32 24.28
CA ALA A 560 -13.66 3.50 24.03
C ALA A 560 -13.04 3.04 25.36
N GLY A 561 -12.89 1.73 25.53
CA GLY A 561 -12.46 1.13 26.81
C GLY A 561 -13.57 0.42 27.58
N GLU A 562 -14.84 0.74 27.31
CA GLU A 562 -15.96 0.20 28.09
C GLU A 562 -16.42 -1.17 27.53
N PRO A 563 -16.74 -2.17 28.39
CA PRO A 563 -17.36 -3.41 27.96
C PRO A 563 -18.67 -3.14 27.21
N GLY A 564 -18.87 -3.82 26.07
CA GLY A 564 -20.01 -3.60 25.19
C GLY A 564 -19.94 -2.33 24.33
N SER A 565 -18.84 -1.57 24.40
CA SER A 565 -18.60 -0.43 23.51
C SER A 565 -18.47 -0.85 22.05
N PHE A 566 -18.57 0.12 21.14
CA PHE A 566 -18.38 -0.10 19.71
C PHE A 566 -17.08 -0.83 19.37
N TYR A 567 -15.97 -0.44 20.02
CA TYR A 567 -14.68 -1.07 19.78
C TYR A 567 -14.59 -2.46 20.40
N ASP A 568 -15.18 -2.67 21.57
CA ASP A 568 -15.28 -4.00 22.19
C ASP A 568 -16.09 -4.97 21.30
N LEU A 569 -17.19 -4.51 20.71
CA LEU A 569 -17.97 -5.27 19.73
C LEU A 569 -17.18 -5.57 18.44
N CYS A 570 -16.38 -4.61 17.95
CA CYS A 570 -15.54 -4.82 16.77
C CYS A 570 -14.37 -5.81 17.05
N LEU A 571 -13.80 -5.75 18.26
CA LEU A 571 -12.67 -6.59 18.67
C LEU A 571 -13.11 -8.02 19.05
N SER A 572 -14.20 -8.16 19.79
CA SER A 572 -14.78 -9.48 20.15
C SER A 572 -15.18 -10.31 18.91
N ALA A 573 -15.53 -9.65 17.81
CA ALA A 573 -15.82 -10.29 16.54
C ALA A 573 -14.59 -10.74 15.73
N THR A 574 -13.37 -10.34 16.12
CA THR A 574 -12.15 -10.56 15.29
C THR A 574 -11.05 -11.43 15.90
N ALA A 575 -11.08 -11.80 17.18
CA ALA A 575 -10.05 -12.68 17.76
C ALA A 575 -10.52 -13.51 18.97
N GLY A 576 -9.98 -14.73 19.08
CA GLY A 576 -10.04 -15.53 20.30
C GLY A 576 -9.27 -14.87 21.46
N LYS A 577 -9.94 -14.76 22.60
CA LYS A 577 -9.42 -14.60 23.99
C LYS A 577 -8.20 -13.70 24.24
N GLY A 578 -8.08 -12.56 23.55
CA GLY A 578 -7.10 -11.52 23.88
C GLY A 578 -7.73 -10.13 23.76
N ILE A 579 -8.41 -9.67 24.81
CA ILE A 579 -9.02 -8.33 24.85
C ILE A 579 -7.88 -7.32 24.94
N MET A 580 -7.74 -6.46 23.92
CA MET A 580 -6.90 -5.28 24.03
C MET A 580 -7.62 -4.30 24.96
N ASP A 581 -7.03 -3.95 26.11
CA ASP A 581 -7.60 -2.92 26.98
C ASP A 581 -7.48 -1.56 26.29
N THR A 582 -8.54 -1.19 25.57
CA THR A 582 -8.63 0.08 24.84
C THR A 582 -8.53 1.30 25.76
N GLY A 583 -8.73 1.14 27.08
CA GLY A 583 -8.51 2.18 28.09
C GLY A 583 -7.03 2.57 28.25
N THR A 584 -6.08 1.66 28.00
CA THR A 584 -4.63 1.95 28.05
C THR A 584 -4.07 2.52 26.75
N LEU A 585 -4.82 2.43 25.65
CA LEU A 585 -4.35 2.82 24.32
C LEU A 585 -4.34 4.34 24.11
N ILE A 586 -5.33 5.04 24.68
CA ILE A 586 -5.47 6.50 24.61
C ILE A 586 -4.65 7.13 25.74
N PRO A 587 -3.62 7.94 25.46
CA PRO A 587 -2.81 8.49 26.53
C PRO A 587 -3.61 9.45 27.42
N ALA A 588 -3.28 9.51 28.72
CA ALA A 588 -4.09 10.19 29.73
C ALA A 588 -4.44 11.66 29.41
N LYS A 589 -3.49 12.39 28.81
CA LYS A 589 -3.70 13.78 28.38
C LYS A 589 -4.80 13.87 27.32
N GLN A 590 -4.75 13.02 26.31
CA GLN A 590 -5.72 12.95 25.22
C GLN A 590 -7.09 12.45 25.73
N HIS A 591 -7.10 11.50 26.66
CA HIS A 591 -8.34 11.05 27.30
C HIS A 591 -9.03 12.18 28.09
N LYS A 592 -8.26 13.01 28.81
CA LYS A 592 -8.79 14.20 29.49
C LYS A 592 -9.38 15.22 28.52
N LYS A 593 -8.68 15.46 27.39
CA LYS A 593 -9.18 16.33 26.30
C LYS A 593 -10.49 15.78 25.72
N LEU A 594 -10.58 14.48 25.46
CA LEU A 594 -11.79 13.83 24.97
C LEU A 594 -12.98 14.01 25.93
N LYS A 595 -12.77 13.79 27.23
CA LYS A 595 -13.79 14.04 28.27
C LYS A 595 -14.25 15.49 28.30
N HIS A 596 -13.33 16.44 28.14
CA HIS A 596 -13.67 17.86 28.05
C HIS A 596 -14.51 18.17 26.80
N LEU A 597 -14.14 17.63 25.63
CA LEU A 597 -14.91 17.79 24.38
C LEU A 597 -16.31 17.16 24.47
N SER A 598 -16.43 16.00 25.12
CA SER A 598 -17.73 15.38 25.42
C SER A 598 -18.61 16.31 26.25
N ALA A 599 -18.07 16.86 27.34
CA ALA A 599 -18.82 17.76 28.21
C ALA A 599 -19.19 19.06 27.48
N LYS A 600 -18.27 19.62 26.68
CA LYS A 600 -18.49 20.77 25.80
C LYS A 600 -19.65 20.52 24.84
N HIS A 601 -19.64 19.38 24.14
CA HIS A 601 -20.70 19.00 23.21
C HIS A 601 -22.05 18.83 23.90
N LYS A 602 -22.09 18.18 25.07
CA LYS A 602 -23.32 18.00 25.88
C LYS A 602 -23.93 19.33 26.35
N ARG A 603 -23.11 20.35 26.59
CA ARG A 603 -23.58 21.70 26.94
C ARG A 603 -24.07 22.52 25.73
N GLY A 604 -24.01 21.97 24.52
CA GLY A 604 -24.38 22.67 23.29
C GLY A 604 -23.34 23.68 22.79
N GLU A 605 -22.13 23.68 23.36
CA GLU A 605 -21.04 24.52 22.88
C GLU A 605 -20.47 23.99 21.55
N SER A 606 -20.04 24.91 20.67
CA SER A 606 -19.54 24.56 19.34
C SER A 606 -18.16 23.89 19.39
N LEU A 607 -18.02 22.76 18.73
CA LEU A 607 -16.75 22.08 18.46
C LEU A 607 -16.10 22.69 17.22
N SER A 608 -14.79 22.86 17.27
CA SER A 608 -14.00 23.34 16.14
C SER A 608 -13.69 22.21 15.16
N VAL A 609 -13.21 22.56 13.96
CA VAL A 609 -12.65 21.59 12.98
C VAL A 609 -11.49 20.80 13.61
N SER A 610 -10.66 21.47 14.40
CA SER A 610 -9.55 20.86 15.15
C SER A 610 -10.04 19.79 16.12
N ASP A 611 -11.15 20.04 16.82
CA ASP A 611 -11.73 19.07 17.76
C ASP A 611 -12.22 17.81 17.02
N ILE A 612 -12.82 17.97 15.84
CA ILE A 612 -13.31 16.85 15.02
C ILE A 612 -12.15 16.04 14.44
N LEU A 613 -11.08 16.69 13.97
CA LEU A 613 -9.86 16.00 13.50
C LEU A 613 -9.18 15.21 14.63
N PHE A 614 -9.17 15.77 15.85
CA PHE A 614 -8.68 15.09 17.04
C PHE A 614 -9.52 13.84 17.37
N VAL A 615 -10.85 13.97 17.36
CA VAL A 615 -11.78 12.84 17.58
C VAL A 615 -11.59 11.75 16.52
N ALA A 616 -11.43 12.12 15.25
CA ALA A 616 -11.13 11.18 14.16
C ALA A 616 -9.79 10.45 14.36
N THR A 617 -8.80 11.10 14.97
CA THR A 617 -7.51 10.47 15.28
C THR A 617 -7.62 9.45 16.41
N ILE A 618 -8.48 9.70 17.41
CA ILE A 618 -8.79 8.71 18.44
C ILE A 618 -9.48 7.50 17.81
N HIS A 619 -10.46 7.72 16.92
CA HIS A 619 -11.10 6.62 16.21
C HIS A 619 -10.12 5.80 15.39
N ASP A 620 -9.24 6.44 14.59
CA ASP A 620 -8.17 5.74 13.84
C ASP A 620 -7.32 4.89 14.79
N THR A 621 -6.89 5.47 15.92
CA THR A 621 -6.09 4.77 16.95
C THR A 621 -6.82 3.54 17.49
N CYS A 622 -8.09 3.66 17.88
CA CYS A 622 -8.87 2.55 18.42
C CYS A 622 -9.10 1.43 17.39
N MET A 623 -9.26 1.79 16.11
CA MET A 623 -9.46 0.81 15.03
C MET A 623 -8.17 0.07 14.66
N ASN A 624 -7.02 0.76 14.67
CA ASN A 624 -5.75 0.18 14.20
C ASN A 624 -4.83 -0.31 15.34
N GLY A 625 -5.02 0.15 16.58
CA GLY A 625 -4.21 -0.21 17.75
C GLY A 625 -2.88 0.53 17.89
N TYR A 626 -2.62 1.56 17.08
CA TYR A 626 -1.39 2.35 17.08
C TYR A 626 -1.65 3.78 17.54
N ASN A 627 -1.10 4.15 18.69
CA ASN A 627 -1.31 5.48 19.29
C ASN A 627 -0.24 6.51 18.90
N HIS A 628 0.69 6.15 18.00
CA HIS A 628 1.80 7.03 17.60
C HIS A 628 1.37 8.39 17.08
N LYS A 629 0.25 8.48 16.33
CA LYS A 629 -0.31 9.76 15.85
C LYS A 629 -0.80 10.65 17.00
N LEU A 630 -1.38 10.07 18.06
CA LEU A 630 -1.81 10.84 19.24
C LEU A 630 -0.63 11.43 20.03
N HIS A 631 0.54 10.77 20.00
CA HIS A 631 1.76 11.26 20.66
C HIS A 631 2.51 12.31 19.82
N THR A 632 2.42 12.23 18.50
CA THR A 632 3.26 13.00 17.57
C THR A 632 2.57 14.20 16.94
N ILE A 633 1.23 14.23 16.90
CA ILE A 633 0.49 15.43 16.49
C ILE A 633 0.39 16.38 17.69
N PRO A 634 0.94 17.61 17.62
CA PRO A 634 0.79 18.59 18.69
C PRO A 634 -0.68 19.03 18.82
N ASP A 635 -1.09 19.54 19.98
CA ASP A 635 -2.48 20.00 20.19
C ASP A 635 -2.92 21.07 19.18
N THR A 636 -1.98 21.91 18.73
CA THR A 636 -2.18 22.94 17.71
C THR A 636 -2.04 22.40 16.27
N GLY A 637 -1.66 21.13 16.10
CA GLY A 637 -1.38 20.50 14.81
C GLY A 637 -2.62 20.00 14.07
N TYR A 638 -3.80 20.03 14.69
CA TYR A 638 -5.07 19.61 14.09
C TYR A 638 -5.72 20.74 13.25
N ASN A 639 -4.96 21.33 12.32
CA ASN A 639 -5.36 22.54 11.60
C ASN A 639 -5.13 22.48 10.07
N TRP A 640 -4.90 21.29 9.51
CA TRP A 640 -4.59 21.14 8.08
C TRP A 640 -5.78 21.39 7.14
N LEU A 641 -7.01 21.32 7.64
CA LEU A 641 -8.21 21.66 6.85
C LEU A 641 -8.55 23.14 7.01
N THR A 642 -8.44 23.90 5.93
CA THR A 642 -8.82 25.32 5.87
C THR A 642 -10.34 25.47 5.75
N ARG A 643 -10.83 26.72 5.86
CA ARG A 643 -12.23 27.08 5.58
C ARG A 643 -12.71 26.58 4.22
N SER A 644 -11.89 26.73 3.18
CA SER A 644 -12.23 26.27 1.83
C SER A 644 -12.34 24.75 1.75
N HIS A 645 -11.42 24.01 2.39
CA HIS A 645 -11.50 22.54 2.45
C HIS A 645 -12.78 22.07 3.14
N VAL A 646 -13.12 22.65 4.28
CA VAL A 646 -14.32 22.25 5.04
C VAL A 646 -15.60 22.60 4.27
N LYS A 647 -15.66 23.80 3.66
CA LYS A 647 -16.79 24.19 2.80
C LYS A 647 -16.97 23.22 1.63
N ASP A 648 -15.89 22.82 1.00
CA ASP A 648 -15.92 21.87 -0.11
C ASP A 648 -16.38 20.47 0.34
N ILE A 649 -15.88 19.97 1.48
CA ILE A 649 -16.33 18.69 2.07
C ILE A 649 -17.84 18.73 2.34
N ILE A 650 -18.31 19.74 3.08
CA ILE A 650 -19.72 19.84 3.49
C ILE A 650 -20.62 19.98 2.27
N SER A 651 -20.25 20.80 1.29
CA SER A 651 -21.06 20.99 0.08
C SER A 651 -21.09 19.75 -0.81
N THR A 652 -19.96 19.06 -0.97
CA THR A 652 -19.87 17.85 -1.82
C THR A 652 -20.66 16.69 -1.24
N ILE A 653 -20.54 16.43 0.07
CA ILE A 653 -21.34 15.38 0.73
C ILE A 653 -22.80 15.82 0.83
N GLY A 654 -23.06 17.08 1.17
CA GLY A 654 -24.40 17.64 1.35
C GLY A 654 -25.25 17.68 0.07
N GLU A 655 -24.64 17.67 -1.13
CA GLU A 655 -25.34 17.54 -2.42
C GLU A 655 -26.10 16.20 -2.53
N HIS A 656 -25.66 15.18 -1.79
CA HIS A 656 -26.18 13.80 -1.88
C HIS A 656 -26.84 13.30 -0.58
N VAL A 657 -26.93 14.17 0.44
CA VAL A 657 -27.57 13.86 1.73
C VAL A 657 -28.77 14.79 1.91
N PRO A 658 -29.97 14.26 2.20
CA PRO A 658 -31.17 15.10 2.30
C PRO A 658 -31.04 16.07 3.47
N ARG A 659 -31.63 17.27 3.34
CA ARG A 659 -31.62 18.29 4.41
C ARG A 659 -32.52 17.91 5.59
N LYS A 660 -33.68 17.34 5.30
CA LYS A 660 -34.67 16.85 6.26
C LYS A 660 -34.77 15.33 6.19
N GLY A 661 -35.27 14.68 7.22
CA GLY A 661 -35.42 13.23 7.26
C GLY A 661 -34.30 12.50 7.99
N LYS A 662 -34.49 11.19 8.16
CA LYS A 662 -33.65 10.35 9.00
C LYS A 662 -32.35 10.02 8.27
N VAL A 663 -31.23 10.50 8.79
CA VAL A 663 -29.89 10.16 8.30
C VAL A 663 -29.08 9.64 9.47
N LYS A 664 -28.41 8.51 9.27
CA LYS A 664 -27.57 7.85 10.28
C LYS A 664 -26.13 7.82 9.78
N TYR A 665 -25.20 8.18 10.64
CA TYR A 665 -23.76 8.18 10.36
C TYR A 665 -23.07 7.10 11.17
N GLU A 666 -22.07 6.46 10.59
CA GLU A 666 -21.16 5.47 11.20
C GLU A 666 -21.88 4.45 12.11
N ARG A 667 -22.95 3.84 11.57
CA ARG A 667 -23.74 2.89 12.32
C ARG A 667 -23.32 1.46 11.98
N LEU A 668 -22.96 0.68 12.99
CA LEU A 668 -22.76 -0.77 12.84
C LEU A 668 -24.03 -1.43 12.28
N ILE A 669 -23.86 -2.14 11.16
CA ILE A 669 -24.88 -3.00 10.57
C ILE A 669 -24.39 -4.44 10.60
N ILE A 670 -25.30 -5.36 10.91
CA ILE A 670 -25.03 -6.79 11.02
C ILE A 670 -26.11 -7.50 10.20
N GLY A 671 -25.71 -8.41 9.33
CA GLY A 671 -26.62 -9.22 8.51
C GLY A 671 -26.33 -10.70 8.70
N ASN A 672 -27.38 -11.49 8.93
CA ASN A 672 -27.29 -12.95 9.01
C ASN A 672 -27.70 -13.54 7.66
N PHE A 673 -26.78 -14.26 7.02
CA PHE A 673 -26.98 -14.87 5.72
C PHE A 673 -27.07 -16.39 5.86
N ALA A 674 -28.20 -16.88 6.38
CA ALA A 674 -28.51 -18.31 6.52
C ALA A 674 -28.31 -19.12 5.22
N SER A 675 -28.49 -18.46 4.07
CA SER A 675 -28.44 -19.08 2.74
C SER A 675 -27.05 -19.15 2.11
N ILE A 676 -26.04 -18.50 2.70
CA ILE A 676 -24.65 -18.59 2.23
C ILE A 676 -24.02 -19.78 2.92
N LYS A 677 -23.84 -20.86 2.16
CA LYS A 677 -23.28 -22.10 2.70
C LYS A 677 -21.77 -22.03 2.74
N THR A 678 -21.18 -22.56 3.80
CA THR A 678 -19.74 -22.75 3.95
C THR A 678 -19.42 -24.21 3.61
N ASP A 679 -19.66 -24.62 2.37
CA ASP A 679 -19.53 -26.04 1.99
C ASP A 679 -18.06 -26.47 2.02
N LEU A 680 -17.75 -27.44 2.89
CA LEU A 680 -16.69 -28.44 2.70
C LEU A 680 -17.00 -29.74 3.47
N TYR A 681 -17.71 -29.70 4.61
CA TYR A 681 -18.23 -30.91 5.29
C TYR A 681 -19.49 -30.60 6.11
N GLY A 682 -20.68 -30.90 5.58
CA GLY A 682 -21.92 -31.01 6.36
C GLY A 682 -22.50 -29.70 6.91
N GLU A 683 -23.79 -29.75 7.25
CA GLU A 683 -24.66 -28.63 7.62
C GLU A 683 -24.09 -27.76 8.76
N LYS A 684 -23.51 -26.60 8.42
CA LYS A 684 -23.23 -25.51 9.37
C LYS A 684 -24.14 -24.30 9.12
N PRO A 685 -24.52 -23.57 10.18
CA PRO A 685 -25.42 -22.43 10.08
C PRO A 685 -24.76 -21.31 9.25
N GLY A 686 -25.58 -20.53 8.55
CA GLY A 686 -25.08 -19.46 7.68
C GLY A 686 -24.24 -18.41 8.41
N ILE A 687 -23.60 -17.56 7.62
CA ILE A 687 -22.60 -16.61 8.12
C ILE A 687 -23.25 -15.33 8.66
N VAL A 688 -22.54 -14.64 9.56
CA VAL A 688 -22.87 -13.27 9.95
C VAL A 688 -21.84 -12.33 9.34
N ILE A 689 -22.30 -11.29 8.64
CA ILE A 689 -21.43 -10.25 8.10
C ILE A 689 -21.75 -8.93 8.80
N GLN A 690 -20.72 -8.19 9.17
CA GLN A 690 -20.88 -6.87 9.77
C GLN A 690 -20.06 -5.80 9.07
N GLY A 691 -20.48 -4.55 9.21
CA GLY A 691 -19.69 -3.42 8.77
C GLY A 691 -20.30 -2.07 9.14
N ILE A 692 -19.60 -0.99 8.82
CA ILE A 692 -19.93 0.36 9.25
C ILE A 692 -19.96 1.26 8.00
N PRO A 693 -21.13 1.45 7.37
CA PRO A 693 -21.29 2.44 6.31
C PRO A 693 -21.13 3.86 6.87
N ASP A 694 -20.53 4.75 6.07
CA ASP A 694 -20.34 6.14 6.46
C ASP A 694 -21.69 6.87 6.66
N ILE A 695 -22.61 6.73 5.70
CA ILE A 695 -23.92 7.38 5.72
C ILE A 695 -25.02 6.42 5.26
N VAL A 696 -26.10 6.33 6.05
CA VAL A 696 -27.32 5.56 5.74
C VAL A 696 -28.53 6.49 5.80
N ILE A 697 -29.33 6.47 4.75
CA ILE A 697 -30.55 7.27 4.58
C ILE A 697 -31.72 6.27 4.46
N PRO A 698 -32.35 5.88 5.58
CA PRO A 698 -33.33 4.79 5.58
C PRO A 698 -34.58 5.10 4.79
N ASP A 699 -35.04 6.35 4.82
CA ASP A 699 -36.27 6.78 4.15
C ASP A 699 -36.17 6.61 2.63
N GLU A 700 -34.95 6.73 2.09
CA GLU A 700 -34.64 6.55 0.66
C GLU A 700 -34.04 5.17 0.33
N ARG A 701 -33.89 4.29 1.33
CA ARG A 701 -33.14 3.02 1.23
C ARG A 701 -31.80 3.19 0.51
N ARG A 702 -31.07 4.25 0.88
CA ARG A 702 -29.80 4.65 0.28
C ARG A 702 -28.64 4.57 1.26
N ILE A 703 -27.52 4.03 0.81
CA ILE A 703 -26.22 4.10 1.49
C ILE A 703 -25.29 4.97 0.66
N VAL A 704 -24.51 5.83 1.33
CA VAL A 704 -23.43 6.62 0.71
C VAL A 704 -22.14 6.31 1.46
N GLU A 705 -21.21 5.68 0.74
CA GLU A 705 -19.84 5.47 1.19
C GLU A 705 -18.96 6.63 0.70
N VAL A 706 -18.24 7.27 1.62
CA VAL A 706 -17.49 8.51 1.39
C VAL A 706 -16.01 8.23 1.37
N LYS A 707 -15.33 8.60 0.28
CA LYS A 707 -13.89 8.46 0.11
C LYS A 707 -13.23 9.82 -0.05
N TYR A 708 -12.17 10.04 0.71
CA TYR A 708 -11.35 11.24 0.59
C TYR A 708 -10.12 10.95 -0.30
N GLY A 709 -10.39 10.79 -1.60
CA GLY A 709 -9.42 10.42 -2.64
C GLY A 709 -10.10 9.77 -3.84
N LYS A 710 -9.32 9.34 -4.85
CA LYS A 710 -9.85 8.68 -6.05
C LYS A 710 -10.59 7.37 -5.71
N LEU A 711 -11.67 7.10 -6.43
CA LEU A 711 -12.42 5.87 -6.29
C LEU A 711 -11.65 4.66 -6.85
N ARG A 712 -11.86 3.51 -6.22
CA ARG A 712 -11.28 2.22 -6.62
C ARG A 712 -12.34 1.12 -6.63
N PRO A 713 -12.12 0.01 -7.37
CA PRO A 713 -13.08 -1.10 -7.43
C PRO A 713 -13.45 -1.67 -6.06
N GLU A 714 -12.51 -1.70 -5.10
CA GLU A 714 -12.79 -2.16 -3.74
C GLU A 714 -13.87 -1.32 -3.04
N HIS A 715 -13.92 -0.01 -3.31
CA HIS A 715 -14.93 0.88 -2.76
C HIS A 715 -16.33 0.54 -3.30
N LEU A 716 -16.42 0.13 -4.57
CA LEU A 716 -17.67 -0.29 -5.19
C LEU A 716 -18.21 -1.57 -4.54
N ILE A 717 -17.32 -2.55 -4.32
CA ILE A 717 -17.68 -3.81 -3.66
C ILE A 717 -18.07 -3.56 -2.20
N GLN A 718 -17.33 -2.70 -1.48
CA GLN A 718 -17.64 -2.32 -0.10
C GLN A 718 -19.07 -1.79 0.02
N ALA A 719 -19.44 -0.81 -0.81
CA ALA A 719 -20.77 -0.22 -0.80
C ALA A 719 -21.86 -1.24 -1.18
N ALA A 720 -21.60 -2.11 -2.16
CA ALA A 720 -22.50 -3.19 -2.53
C ALA A 720 -22.73 -4.19 -1.39
N MET A 721 -21.70 -4.51 -0.60
CA MET A 721 -21.82 -5.40 0.57
C MET A 721 -22.66 -4.77 1.69
N TYR A 722 -22.55 -3.46 1.92
CA TYR A 722 -23.44 -2.77 2.85
C TYR A 722 -24.90 -2.83 2.40
N ALA A 723 -25.17 -2.60 1.11
CA ALA A 723 -26.52 -2.75 0.56
C ALA A 723 -27.04 -4.19 0.68
N ALA A 724 -26.16 -5.19 0.51
CA ALA A 724 -26.51 -6.59 0.70
C ALA A 724 -26.97 -6.88 2.14
N ILE A 725 -26.25 -6.41 3.16
CA ILE A 725 -26.61 -6.56 4.58
C ILE A 725 -27.98 -5.96 4.86
N LEU A 726 -28.21 -4.72 4.44
CA LEU A 726 -29.48 -4.04 4.73
C LEU A 726 -30.67 -4.64 3.96
N THR A 727 -30.43 -5.11 2.74
CA THR A 727 -31.45 -5.83 1.95
C THR A 727 -31.83 -7.14 2.62
N GLU A 728 -30.85 -7.89 3.16
CA GLU A 728 -31.10 -9.13 3.89
C GLU A 728 -31.94 -8.91 5.15
N ASN A 729 -31.62 -7.88 5.93
CA ASN A 729 -32.32 -7.55 7.17
C ASN A 729 -33.78 -7.10 6.96
N GLN A 730 -34.19 -6.81 5.72
CA GLN A 730 -35.53 -6.34 5.37
C GLN A 730 -36.29 -7.30 4.44
N ARG A 731 -35.85 -8.57 4.33
CA ARG A 731 -36.58 -9.60 3.58
C ARG A 731 -38.05 -9.65 4.02
N GLY A 732 -38.96 -9.43 3.05
CA GLY A 732 -40.42 -9.42 3.27
C GLY A 732 -41.10 -8.03 3.16
N LEU A 733 -40.35 -6.93 3.21
CA LEU A 733 -40.89 -5.55 3.12
C LEU A 733 -40.71 -4.90 1.73
N GLY A 734 -40.29 -5.69 0.73
CA GLY A 734 -40.17 -5.35 -0.71
C GLY A 734 -39.20 -4.21 -1.04
N GLY A 735 -38.14 -4.45 -1.83
CA GLY A 735 -37.27 -3.42 -2.45
C GLY A 735 -35.79 -3.45 -2.01
N ASN A 736 -34.87 -3.37 -2.97
CA ASN A 736 -33.42 -3.42 -2.73
C ASN A 736 -32.86 -2.09 -2.22
N TRP A 737 -31.82 -2.14 -1.38
CA TRP A 737 -31.05 -0.95 -1.03
C TRP A 737 -30.16 -0.52 -2.20
N SER A 738 -30.17 0.79 -2.47
CA SER A 738 -29.25 1.42 -3.41
C SER A 738 -28.00 1.87 -2.67
N SER A 739 -26.83 1.62 -3.27
CA SER A 739 -25.55 2.03 -2.70
C SER A 739 -24.85 2.99 -3.63
N TYR A 740 -24.13 3.95 -3.05
CA TYR A 740 -23.39 4.95 -3.77
C TYR A 740 -22.01 5.09 -3.16
N VAL A 741 -21.04 5.43 -3.99
CA VAL A 741 -19.69 5.80 -3.56
C VAL A 741 -19.41 7.21 -4.04
N LEU A 742 -18.97 8.06 -3.12
CA LEU A 742 -18.63 9.47 -3.35
C LEU A 742 -17.14 9.69 -3.12
N SER A 743 -16.44 10.24 -4.10
CA SER A 743 -15.15 10.87 -3.87
C SER A 743 -15.35 12.34 -3.50
N VAL A 744 -14.91 12.73 -2.31
CA VAL A 744 -15.01 14.13 -1.87
C VAL A 744 -14.05 15.02 -2.65
N THR A 745 -12.87 14.50 -3.01
CA THR A 745 -11.81 15.28 -3.65
C THR A 745 -12.22 15.76 -5.03
N ASP A 746 -12.69 14.87 -5.90
CA ASP A 746 -13.07 15.20 -7.28
C ASP A 746 -14.59 15.28 -7.48
N GLY A 747 -15.40 14.94 -6.47
CA GLY A 747 -16.86 14.97 -6.57
C GLY A 747 -17.47 13.83 -7.37
N GLN A 748 -16.67 12.85 -7.81
CA GLN A 748 -17.16 11.69 -8.54
C GLN A 748 -18.18 10.93 -7.68
N TYR A 749 -19.37 10.71 -8.22
CA TYR A 749 -20.47 10.04 -7.54
C TYR A 749 -21.00 8.91 -8.39
N VAL A 750 -20.90 7.69 -7.85
CA VAL A 750 -21.22 6.46 -8.59
C VAL A 750 -22.32 5.71 -7.88
N LYS A 751 -23.40 5.42 -8.59
CA LYS A 751 -24.48 4.56 -8.11
C LYS A 751 -24.17 3.11 -8.46
N ILE A 752 -24.41 2.24 -7.49
CA ILE A 752 -24.14 0.81 -7.57
C ILE A 752 -25.44 0.09 -7.26
N SER A 753 -25.83 -0.79 -8.19
CA SER A 753 -27.04 -1.59 -8.08
C SER A 753 -26.74 -3.04 -8.50
N PRO A 754 -27.48 -4.03 -7.97
CA PRO A 754 -27.28 -5.40 -8.39
C PRO A 754 -27.82 -5.60 -9.81
N LYS A 755 -27.09 -6.29 -10.71
CA LYS A 755 -27.61 -6.58 -12.07
C LYS A 755 -28.84 -7.50 -12.06
N THR A 756 -28.92 -8.35 -11.06
CA THR A 756 -29.99 -9.33 -10.82
C THR A 756 -30.23 -9.45 -9.32
N GLU A 757 -31.41 -9.90 -8.89
CA GLU A 757 -31.74 -10.09 -7.45
C GLU A 757 -30.74 -10.98 -6.71
N ARG A 758 -30.09 -11.93 -7.41
CA ARG A 758 -29.09 -12.84 -6.85
C ARG A 758 -27.67 -12.27 -6.79
N SER A 759 -27.43 -11.07 -7.32
CA SER A 759 -26.06 -10.53 -7.52
C SER A 759 -25.32 -10.32 -6.21
N TYR A 760 -25.95 -9.69 -5.23
CA TYR A 760 -25.37 -9.50 -3.89
C TYR A 760 -25.02 -10.84 -3.24
N ARG A 761 -25.92 -11.82 -3.32
CA ARG A 761 -25.65 -13.18 -2.81
C ARG A 761 -24.48 -13.84 -3.52
N LYS A 762 -24.39 -13.74 -4.86
CA LYS A 762 -23.26 -14.27 -5.63
C LYS A 762 -21.93 -13.63 -5.21
N ILE A 763 -21.92 -12.31 -5.04
CA ILE A 763 -20.74 -11.57 -4.58
C ILE A 763 -20.34 -12.05 -3.19
N LEU A 764 -21.26 -12.06 -2.22
CA LEU A 764 -20.97 -12.50 -0.85
C LEU A 764 -20.51 -13.96 -0.79
N GLN A 765 -21.19 -14.88 -1.48
CA GLN A 765 -20.78 -16.28 -1.55
C GLN A 765 -19.37 -16.44 -2.13
N GLN A 766 -19.03 -15.70 -3.18
CA GLN A 766 -17.69 -15.72 -3.76
C GLN A 766 -16.63 -15.21 -2.77
N ILE A 767 -16.91 -14.08 -2.10
CA ILE A 767 -15.94 -13.45 -1.18
C ILE A 767 -15.73 -14.34 0.05
N VAL A 768 -16.82 -14.87 0.59
CA VAL A 768 -16.79 -15.71 1.78
C VAL A 768 -16.16 -17.05 1.48
N ASN A 769 -16.50 -17.69 0.35
CA ASN A 769 -15.80 -18.92 -0.06
C ASN A 769 -14.30 -18.69 -0.12
N ARG A 770 -13.85 -17.57 -0.70
CA ARG A 770 -12.43 -17.24 -0.75
C ARG A 770 -11.84 -16.99 0.64
N ALA A 771 -12.54 -16.27 1.51
CA ALA A 771 -12.10 -16.00 2.88
C ALA A 771 -12.04 -17.27 3.75
N ILE A 772 -12.94 -18.24 3.50
CA ILE A 772 -12.98 -19.55 4.17
C ILE A 772 -11.92 -20.49 3.61
N ILE A 773 -11.78 -20.58 2.29
CA ILE A 773 -10.70 -21.35 1.62
C ILE A 773 -9.35 -20.88 2.15
N GLN A 774 -9.12 -19.56 2.19
CA GLN A 774 -7.91 -18.97 2.73
C GLN A 774 -7.70 -19.29 4.22
N ARG A 775 -8.76 -19.57 5.00
CA ARG A 775 -8.69 -19.89 6.45
C ARG A 775 -8.62 -21.38 6.78
N LYS A 776 -9.17 -22.28 5.95
CA LYS A 776 -9.39 -23.69 6.34
C LYS A 776 -8.79 -24.74 5.42
N LEU A 777 -8.55 -24.49 4.12
CA LEU A 777 -8.13 -25.55 3.21
C LEU A 777 -7.42 -24.95 1.96
N GLU A 778 -6.09 -24.97 1.95
CA GLU A 778 -5.30 -25.25 0.73
C GLU A 778 -5.37 -26.75 0.38
N LYS A 779 -6.38 -27.47 0.87
CA LYS A 779 -6.34 -28.94 0.97
C LYS A 779 -7.21 -29.71 -0.02
N GLU A 780 -8.02 -29.05 -0.85
CA GLU A 780 -8.69 -29.64 -2.02
C GLU A 780 -9.71 -28.63 -2.57
N ILE A 781 -9.44 -28.02 -3.73
CA ILE A 781 -10.39 -27.76 -4.83
C ILE A 781 -9.62 -27.07 -5.96
N LYS A 782 -9.53 -27.79 -7.09
CA LYS A 782 -9.15 -27.24 -8.39
C LYS A 782 -10.19 -26.22 -8.84
N SER A 783 -9.94 -24.94 -8.60
CA SER A 783 -10.56 -23.87 -9.38
C SER A 783 -9.49 -22.85 -9.76
N LYS A 784 -8.89 -23.06 -10.95
CA LYS A 784 -7.77 -22.32 -11.55
C LYS A 784 -6.57 -22.12 -10.60
N ALA A 785 -5.62 -23.05 -10.67
CA ALA A 785 -4.29 -22.93 -10.06
C ALA A 785 -3.71 -21.51 -10.22
N VAL A 786 -3.16 -20.93 -9.16
CA VAL A 786 -2.29 -19.74 -9.25
C VAL A 786 -1.11 -20.13 -10.14
N LEU A 787 -0.52 -19.19 -10.89
CA LEU A 787 0.53 -19.56 -11.86
C LEU A 787 1.62 -20.45 -11.24
N LYS A 788 2.04 -20.14 -10.02
CA LYS A 788 3.04 -20.89 -9.26
C LYS A 788 2.76 -22.40 -9.13
N ASP A 789 1.49 -22.81 -9.06
CA ASP A 789 1.14 -24.22 -8.87
C ASP A 789 1.16 -25.01 -10.19
N LEU A 790 1.25 -24.30 -11.33
CA LEU A 790 1.39 -24.92 -12.64
C LEU A 790 2.79 -25.52 -12.80
N SER A 791 2.86 -26.69 -13.42
CA SER A 791 4.12 -27.19 -13.97
C SER A 791 4.70 -26.22 -15.01
N ASP A 792 5.99 -26.35 -15.30
CA ASP A 792 6.63 -25.51 -16.32
C ASP A 792 5.98 -25.66 -17.71
N GLU A 793 5.54 -26.88 -18.06
CA GLU A 793 4.84 -27.14 -19.31
C GLU A 793 3.48 -26.43 -19.36
N GLU A 794 2.72 -26.48 -18.27
CA GLU A 794 1.44 -25.78 -18.14
C GLU A 794 1.62 -24.27 -18.16
N PHE A 795 2.65 -23.72 -17.51
CA PHE A 795 2.99 -22.31 -17.55
C PHE A 795 3.29 -21.84 -18.99
N LEU A 796 4.09 -22.61 -19.74
CA LEU A 796 4.36 -22.32 -21.15
C LEU A 796 3.09 -22.44 -22.00
N ALA A 797 2.23 -23.42 -21.72
CA ALA A 797 0.93 -23.54 -22.40
C ALA A 797 0.01 -22.33 -22.13
N GLN A 798 0.02 -21.76 -20.92
CA GLN A 798 -0.71 -20.51 -20.62
C GLN A 798 -0.16 -19.33 -21.42
N ASN A 799 1.17 -19.23 -21.57
CA ASN A 799 1.81 -18.21 -22.39
C ASN A 799 1.41 -18.32 -23.87
N ARG A 800 1.40 -19.55 -24.45
CA ARG A 800 0.91 -19.79 -25.82
C ARG A 800 -0.54 -19.36 -26.01
N LYS A 801 -1.38 -19.57 -24.99
CA LYS A 801 -2.77 -19.12 -24.96
C LYS A 801 -2.95 -17.65 -24.60
N LYS A 802 -1.85 -16.88 -24.44
CA LYS A 802 -1.86 -15.47 -24.00
C LYS A 802 -2.71 -15.25 -22.75
N PHE A 803 -2.73 -16.23 -21.87
CA PHE A 803 -3.50 -16.20 -20.62
C PHE A 803 -5.01 -15.92 -20.80
N SER A 804 -5.61 -16.31 -21.94
CA SER A 804 -7.03 -16.04 -22.25
C SER A 804 -8.04 -16.58 -21.23
N GLY A 805 -7.64 -17.53 -20.38
CA GLY A 805 -8.42 -18.05 -19.25
C GLY A 805 -8.06 -17.47 -17.88
N LYS A 806 -7.02 -16.63 -17.76
CA LYS A 806 -6.51 -16.06 -16.50
C LYS A 806 -6.63 -14.53 -16.46
N ILE A 807 -6.41 -13.86 -17.58
CA ILE A 807 -6.70 -12.43 -17.73
C ILE A 807 -8.19 -12.31 -18.06
N GLY A 808 -9.01 -11.82 -17.13
CA GLY A 808 -10.45 -11.64 -17.35
C GLY A 808 -10.79 -10.63 -18.45
N GLU A 809 -12.05 -10.24 -18.61
CA GLU A 809 -12.40 -9.05 -19.41
C GLU A 809 -12.24 -7.78 -18.59
N THR A 810 -12.05 -6.63 -19.23
CA THR A 810 -12.02 -5.34 -18.52
C THR A 810 -13.45 -4.95 -18.12
N VAL A 811 -13.85 -5.27 -16.89
CA VAL A 811 -15.24 -5.11 -16.42
C VAL A 811 -15.51 -3.76 -15.76
N VAL A 812 -14.45 -3.11 -15.29
CA VAL A 812 -14.53 -1.76 -14.73
C VAL A 812 -14.68 -0.76 -15.88
N PRO A 813 -15.68 0.14 -15.86
CA PRO A 813 -15.81 1.17 -16.88
C PRO A 813 -14.61 2.12 -16.88
N ASP A 814 -14.19 2.55 -18.07
CA ASP A 814 -13.07 3.50 -18.25
C ASP A 814 -13.33 4.84 -17.54
N TRP A 815 -14.59 5.28 -17.50
CA TRP A 815 -15.02 6.49 -16.83
C TRP A 815 -14.76 6.50 -15.32
N LEU A 816 -14.57 5.34 -14.67
CA LEU A 816 -14.27 5.29 -13.24
C LEU A 816 -12.89 5.90 -12.94
N GLY A 817 -11.92 5.69 -13.83
CA GLY A 817 -10.54 6.17 -13.68
C GLY A 817 -10.19 7.40 -14.53
N MET A 818 -11.19 8.06 -15.14
CA MET A 818 -10.92 9.19 -16.03
C MET A 818 -10.27 10.36 -15.29
N VAL A 819 -9.40 11.10 -15.97
CA VAL A 819 -8.83 12.33 -15.42
C VAL A 819 -9.81 13.47 -15.62
N PRO A 820 -10.13 14.24 -14.56
CA PRO A 820 -11.05 15.35 -14.68
C PRO A 820 -10.45 16.45 -15.57
N THR A 821 -11.28 17.06 -16.42
CA THR A 821 -10.89 18.13 -17.35
C THR A 821 -11.50 19.49 -17.00
N ARG A 822 -12.49 19.52 -16.10
CA ARG A 822 -13.26 20.72 -15.74
C ARG A 822 -13.29 20.91 -14.23
N ALA A 823 -13.48 22.14 -13.77
CA ALA A 823 -13.52 22.43 -12.34
C ALA A 823 -14.76 21.80 -11.67
N LYS A 824 -14.58 21.21 -10.48
CA LYS A 824 -15.67 20.57 -9.73
C LYS A 824 -16.82 21.53 -9.40
N THR A 825 -16.50 22.78 -9.05
CA THR A 825 -17.50 23.81 -8.71
C THR A 825 -18.27 24.30 -9.91
N GLU A 826 -17.62 24.47 -11.06
CA GLU A 826 -18.25 24.80 -12.34
C GLU A 826 -19.29 23.74 -12.71
N MET A 827 -18.88 22.46 -12.70
CA MET A 827 -19.77 21.33 -12.99
C MET A 827 -20.96 21.26 -12.02
N ARG A 828 -20.75 21.59 -10.73
CA ARG A 828 -21.81 21.67 -9.74
C ARG A 828 -22.80 22.79 -10.03
N LEU A 829 -22.30 23.99 -10.38
CA LEU A 829 -23.15 25.14 -10.68
C LEU A 829 -24.03 24.89 -11.91
N GLU A 830 -23.49 24.24 -12.94
CA GLU A 830 -24.26 23.82 -14.12
C GLU A 830 -25.39 22.86 -13.77
N ARG A 831 -25.09 21.83 -12.93
CA ARG A 831 -26.12 20.90 -12.46
C ARG A 831 -27.23 21.64 -11.71
N TRP A 832 -26.89 22.55 -10.80
CA TRP A 832 -27.88 23.33 -10.06
C TRP A 832 -28.75 24.21 -10.96
N LYS A 833 -28.14 24.88 -11.95
CA LYS A 833 -28.88 25.64 -12.96
C LYS A 833 -29.82 24.75 -13.75
N SER A 834 -29.37 23.57 -14.18
CA SER A 834 -30.20 22.61 -14.91
C SER A 834 -31.37 22.04 -14.09
N GLN A 835 -31.26 22.05 -12.76
CA GLN A 835 -32.29 21.60 -11.82
C GLN A 835 -33.19 22.75 -11.32
N GLY A 836 -33.04 23.96 -11.86
CA GLY A 836 -33.84 25.13 -11.45
C GLY A 836 -33.56 25.64 -10.03
N MET A 837 -32.41 25.30 -9.45
CA MET A 837 -32.03 25.76 -8.11
C MET A 837 -31.38 27.16 -8.18
N SER A 838 -31.91 28.12 -7.41
CA SER A 838 -31.33 29.47 -7.28
C SER A 838 -30.05 29.45 -6.42
N LEU A 839 -29.04 30.26 -6.75
CA LEU A 839 -27.82 30.47 -5.96
C LEU A 839 -28.11 30.84 -4.49
N ASP A 840 -29.20 31.58 -4.24
CA ASP A 840 -29.61 32.03 -2.90
C ASP A 840 -30.30 30.91 -2.08
N SER A 841 -30.68 29.80 -2.73
CA SER A 841 -31.27 28.60 -2.08
C SER A 841 -30.24 27.50 -1.79
N THR A 842 -28.97 27.75 -2.15
CA THR A 842 -27.91 26.75 -2.12
C THR A 842 -27.45 26.41 -0.70
N PRO A 843 -26.87 25.20 -0.47
CA PRO A 843 -26.33 24.79 0.82
C PRO A 843 -25.22 25.71 1.35
N GLN A 844 -24.67 26.60 0.50
CA GLN A 844 -23.58 27.47 0.88
C GLN A 844 -24.04 28.50 1.92
N GLU A 845 -25.08 29.31 1.70
CA GLU A 845 -25.39 30.41 2.64
C GLU A 845 -25.96 29.95 4.00
N SER A 846 -26.78 28.90 4.05
CA SER A 846 -27.36 28.43 5.31
C SER A 846 -26.34 27.74 6.22
N VAL A 847 -25.35 27.04 5.64
CA VAL A 847 -24.23 26.45 6.38
C VAL A 847 -23.20 27.53 6.72
N ILE A 848 -22.95 28.51 5.83
CA ILE A 848 -22.07 29.65 6.08
C ILE A 848 -22.56 30.50 7.26
N ARG A 849 -23.88 30.69 7.43
CA ARG A 849 -24.44 31.36 8.61
C ARG A 849 -24.27 30.54 9.90
N ALA A 850 -24.18 29.22 9.82
CA ALA A 850 -23.96 28.34 10.97
C ALA A 850 -22.47 28.18 11.36
N THR A 851 -21.55 28.33 10.40
CA THR A 851 -20.08 28.31 10.63
C THR A 851 -19.53 29.66 11.10
N GLY A 852 -20.23 30.36 12.01
CA GLY A 852 -19.86 31.72 12.46
C GLY A 852 -18.37 31.91 12.76
N GLU A 853 -17.90 33.17 12.69
CA GLU A 853 -16.48 33.55 12.73
C GLU A 853 -15.67 32.95 13.90
N GLY A 854 -16.32 32.59 15.02
CA GLY A 854 -15.70 31.97 16.19
C GLY A 854 -15.51 30.44 16.14
N SER A 855 -15.90 29.74 15.07
CA SER A 855 -15.82 28.28 14.94
C SER A 855 -14.56 27.75 14.23
N PHE A 856 -13.73 28.65 13.70
CA PHE A 856 -12.52 28.36 12.93
C PHE A 856 -11.24 28.74 13.64
#